data_AF-A0A7X7ISC1-F1
#
_entry.id   AF-A0A7X7ISC1-F1
#
_cell.length_a   1.000
_cell.length_b   1.000
_cell.length_c   1.000
_cell.angle_alpha   90.00
_cell.angle_beta   90.00
_cell.angle_gamma   90.00
#
_symmetry.space_group_name_H-M   'P 1'
#
loop_
_entity.id
_entity.type
_entity.pdbx_description
1 polymer ?
#
loop_
_entity_poly.entity_id
_entity_poly.type
_entity_poly.pdbx_seq_one_letter_code
_entity_poly.pdbx_strand_id
1 'polypeptide(L)'
;RDNRRLLGALAKLRDLGNTLLLVEHDREVIAGADYLLDFGPGAGRGGGQVVAQGTPAQVLKKRTSITGPYLSGKKAIPVPTNRRMASAGGPLETEPRPSGSDNPRSGRTKKTGSVRIAAAPRAGRMPTTPVPPGGGWIEIRGARHNNLKNVDVAIPLGTFTAVTGTSGSGKSSLVDDILHTELARVLHRAKGLAGAHDALVGVERINKVIQVDQQPLGQTPTSNPATYTGVFDLIRELFAQLPEAKLRGYSPRRFSFNVPGGRCDACEGNGRRKIEMHFLADVWVECETCKGRRYNPETLAVCYHGQSIADVLDMSCAEALVLFRNIPKIRRTLKTLCDVGLDYLTLGQAAPTLSGGESQRVKLAAELSRPDTGQTLYLLDEPTTGLHFEDLAKLLDVLNRLVDLGNTVVVIEHNLDVIKTADWVIDLGPEAGDSGGFIVAAGTPEDVAAAADRYQRAAKKNRAEIHRSHTGEALKPVLEAGPHQPRTVHDFTKDEEPQADDLDPVDVGREVKMPWEADGRRWHTVDRVSRSGGPCRWDGRILAEVVDRIEQSDQFSPTDWSQRGVVEIRAAKKSTGWFFHAITGEEWLLKMKFRTGRGTFDRQAVVEQLDLKPLNEMPELPLYGREPRAKCRNLRGPWQEVELRVHSYDEIDRPEFWSFVDAAVEGFGRFSMKVSNKPSELMPWKALGRKWHFLRKGFTAGREIAWQPELLEKLCAMLEKATPDGRFDWEHKQLVHRLPAGSNRPWASVQTKKPDGLYLWLYGPRGRFALGQVRELGHRPQVVAKEGRPDMVHIRFRGPADLRRGDLAGFLAEHVAAFSAEESS
;
A
#
# COMPACT_ATOMS: atom_id res chain seq x y z
N ARG A 1 -38.49 -12.43 15.67
CA ARG A 1 -39.65 -11.67 16.24
C ARG A 1 -39.96 -10.46 15.36
N ASP A 2 -38.95 -9.66 15.03
CA ASP A 2 -39.12 -8.44 14.23
C ASP A 2 -39.52 -8.74 12.78
N ASN A 3 -38.92 -9.75 12.14
CA ASN A 3 -39.34 -10.22 10.80
C ASN A 3 -40.84 -10.56 10.75
N ARG A 4 -41.36 -11.30 11.74
CA ARG A 4 -42.80 -11.59 11.82
C ARG A 4 -43.68 -10.34 11.96
N ARG A 5 -43.22 -9.30 12.67
CA ARG A 5 -43.95 -8.02 12.79
C ARG A 5 -43.93 -7.26 11.46
N LEU A 6 -42.77 -7.22 10.80
CA LEU A 6 -42.61 -6.63 9.47
C LEU A 6 -43.53 -7.31 8.46
N LEU A 7 -43.52 -8.64 8.39
CA LEU A 7 -44.41 -9.41 7.50
C LEU A 7 -45.89 -9.14 7.77
N GLY A 8 -46.29 -9.05 9.04
CA GLY A 8 -47.65 -8.69 9.41
C GLY A 8 -48.04 -7.27 8.97
N ALA A 9 -47.12 -6.31 9.01
CA ALA A 9 -47.34 -4.95 8.53
C ALA A 9 -47.42 -4.88 7.00
N LEU A 10 -46.52 -5.59 6.30
CA LEU A 10 -46.53 -5.70 4.85
C LEU A 10 -47.83 -6.36 4.35
N ALA A 11 -48.27 -7.44 5.00
CA ALA A 11 -49.55 -8.08 4.68
C ALA A 11 -50.73 -7.11 4.83
N LYS A 12 -50.79 -6.35 5.93
CA LYS A 12 -51.83 -5.30 6.11
C LYS A 12 -51.80 -4.26 5.00
N LEU A 13 -50.61 -3.79 4.62
CA LEU A 13 -50.45 -2.78 3.57
C LEU A 13 -50.92 -3.31 2.21
N ARG A 14 -50.63 -4.57 1.89
CA ARG A 14 -51.14 -5.29 0.72
C ARG A 14 -52.66 -5.43 0.76
N ASP A 15 -53.21 -5.85 1.89
CA ASP A 15 -54.64 -6.13 2.07
C ASP A 15 -55.51 -4.84 2.00
N LEU A 16 -54.90 -3.66 2.12
CA LEU A 16 -55.53 -2.37 1.83
C LEU A 16 -55.75 -2.11 0.32
N GLY A 17 -55.39 -3.06 -0.55
CA GLY A 17 -55.52 -2.95 -2.01
C GLY A 17 -54.27 -2.44 -2.72
N ASN A 18 -53.12 -2.38 -2.02
CA ASN A 18 -51.84 -1.99 -2.62
C ASN A 18 -51.09 -3.20 -3.18
N THR A 19 -50.32 -3.01 -4.25
CA THR A 19 -49.35 -4.00 -4.73
C THR A 19 -47.99 -3.68 -4.13
N LEU A 20 -47.37 -4.65 -3.45
CA LEU A 20 -46.05 -4.50 -2.86
C LEU A 20 -45.03 -5.26 -3.69
N LEU A 21 -44.10 -4.54 -4.29
CA LEU A 21 -42.95 -5.11 -4.97
C LEU A 21 -41.73 -4.94 -4.07
N LEU A 22 -41.21 -6.07 -3.58
CA LEU A 22 -40.13 -6.11 -2.60
C LEU A 22 -38.93 -6.85 -3.19
N VAL A 23 -37.74 -6.27 -3.02
CA VAL A 23 -36.46 -6.91 -3.37
C VAL A 23 -35.83 -7.39 -2.07
N GLU A 24 -35.75 -8.69 -1.87
CA GLU A 24 -35.33 -9.28 -0.60
C GLU A 24 -34.54 -10.57 -0.78
N HIS A 25 -33.74 -10.86 0.25
CA HIS A 25 -32.90 -12.06 0.34
C HIS A 25 -33.18 -12.85 1.63
N ASP A 26 -33.97 -12.30 2.57
CA ASP A 26 -34.33 -12.99 3.80
C ASP A 26 -35.25 -14.21 3.56
N ARG A 27 -34.92 -15.34 4.20
CA ARG A 27 -35.64 -16.60 4.04
C ARG A 27 -37.10 -16.54 4.50
N GLU A 28 -37.38 -15.88 5.63
CA GLU A 28 -38.73 -15.78 6.17
C GLU A 28 -39.60 -14.89 5.27
N VAL A 29 -39.02 -13.81 4.72
CA VAL A 29 -39.72 -12.92 3.81
C VAL A 29 -40.04 -13.59 2.48
N ILE A 30 -39.06 -14.27 1.87
CA ILE A 30 -39.26 -15.00 0.61
C ILE A 30 -40.30 -16.12 0.78
N ALA A 31 -40.26 -16.85 1.89
CA ALA A 31 -41.23 -17.90 2.18
C ALA A 31 -42.66 -17.36 2.41
N GLY A 32 -42.79 -16.14 2.92
CA GLY A 32 -44.06 -15.46 3.16
C GLY A 32 -44.66 -14.73 1.95
N ALA A 33 -43.97 -14.70 0.81
CA ALA A 33 -44.43 -13.98 -0.38
C ALA A 33 -45.55 -14.71 -1.12
N ASP A 34 -46.52 -13.96 -1.66
CA ASP A 34 -47.59 -14.52 -2.50
C ASP A 34 -47.07 -14.98 -3.87
N TYR A 35 -46.12 -14.21 -4.41
CA TYR A 35 -45.51 -14.42 -5.71
C TYR A 35 -44.03 -14.06 -5.64
N LEU A 36 -43.19 -14.89 -6.24
CA LEU A 36 -41.74 -14.78 -6.23
C LEU A 36 -41.22 -14.72 -7.67
N LEU A 37 -40.35 -13.75 -7.93
CA LEU A 37 -39.59 -13.60 -9.16
C LEU A 37 -38.11 -13.81 -8.84
N ASP A 38 -37.52 -14.88 -9.37
CA ASP A 38 -36.11 -15.19 -9.20
C ASP A 38 -35.34 -14.74 -10.45
N PHE A 39 -34.37 -13.85 -10.25
CA PHE A 39 -33.51 -13.31 -11.30
C PHE A 39 -32.17 -14.03 -11.33
N GLY A 40 -31.60 -14.26 -12.51
CA GLY A 40 -30.36 -15.00 -12.68
C GLY A 40 -29.95 -15.13 -14.15
N PRO A 41 -29.13 -16.14 -14.52
CA PRO A 41 -28.46 -17.14 -13.67
C PRO A 41 -27.21 -16.64 -12.92
N GLY A 42 -26.74 -15.42 -13.20
CA GLY A 42 -25.62 -14.77 -12.50
C GLY A 42 -25.86 -13.29 -12.28
N ALA A 43 -24.81 -12.55 -11.93
CA ALA A 43 -24.84 -11.10 -11.72
C ALA A 43 -24.29 -10.33 -12.95
N GLY A 44 -24.54 -9.02 -12.99
CA GLY A 44 -24.08 -8.15 -14.08
C GLY A 44 -24.55 -8.61 -15.45
N ARG A 45 -23.63 -8.73 -16.41
CA ARG A 45 -23.92 -9.18 -17.79
C ARG A 45 -24.43 -10.63 -17.87
N GLY A 46 -24.15 -11.46 -16.86
CA GLY A 46 -24.63 -12.84 -16.76
C GLY A 46 -26.01 -12.97 -16.12
N GLY A 47 -26.64 -11.85 -15.74
CA GLY A 47 -27.95 -11.81 -15.10
C GLY A 47 -29.04 -11.17 -15.97
N GLY A 48 -30.03 -10.58 -15.30
CA GLY A 48 -31.09 -9.80 -15.95
C GLY A 48 -32.22 -10.62 -16.57
N GLN A 49 -32.25 -11.94 -16.34
CA GLN A 49 -33.31 -12.83 -16.82
C GLN A 49 -34.10 -13.39 -15.65
N VAL A 50 -35.42 -13.58 -15.83
CA VAL A 50 -36.28 -14.27 -14.85
C VAL A 50 -36.09 -15.77 -15.02
N VAL A 51 -35.31 -16.39 -14.14
CA VAL A 51 -34.98 -17.83 -14.21
C VAL A 51 -36.08 -18.71 -13.61
N ALA A 52 -36.86 -18.16 -12.68
CA ALA A 52 -38.03 -18.81 -12.12
C ALA A 52 -39.06 -17.76 -11.67
N GLN A 53 -40.34 -18.11 -11.81
CA GLN A 53 -41.45 -17.31 -11.31
C GLN A 53 -42.59 -18.21 -10.85
N GLY A 54 -43.38 -17.74 -9.88
CA GLY A 54 -44.52 -18.45 -9.32
C GLY A 54 -44.64 -18.23 -7.82
N THR A 55 -45.41 -19.07 -7.13
CA THR A 55 -45.40 -19.08 -5.65
C THR A 55 -44.06 -19.61 -5.13
N PRO A 56 -43.65 -19.30 -3.88
CA PRO A 56 -42.40 -19.83 -3.31
C PRO A 56 -42.30 -21.36 -3.42
N ALA A 57 -43.41 -22.07 -3.19
CA ALA A 57 -43.51 -23.53 -3.34
C ALA A 57 -43.28 -24.03 -4.78
N GLN A 58 -43.63 -23.24 -5.80
CA GLN A 58 -43.36 -23.56 -7.20
C GLN A 58 -41.91 -23.27 -7.58
N VAL A 59 -41.36 -22.13 -7.14
CA VAL A 59 -39.96 -21.74 -7.41
C VAL A 59 -38.98 -22.75 -6.80
N LEU A 60 -39.27 -23.24 -5.58
CA LEU A 60 -38.55 -24.31 -4.90
C LEU A 60 -38.32 -25.58 -5.75
N LYS A 61 -39.26 -25.91 -6.64
CA LYS A 61 -39.20 -27.11 -7.49
C LYS A 61 -38.48 -26.88 -8.82
N LYS A 62 -38.27 -25.62 -9.22
CA LYS A 62 -37.63 -25.28 -10.50
C LYS A 62 -36.12 -25.42 -10.39
N ARG A 63 -35.55 -26.28 -11.24
CA ARG A 63 -34.09 -26.51 -11.30
C ARG A 63 -33.29 -25.31 -11.81
N THR A 64 -33.94 -24.40 -12.51
CA THR A 64 -33.34 -23.16 -13.04
C THR A 64 -33.18 -22.07 -11.98
N SER A 65 -33.83 -22.21 -10.82
CA SER A 65 -33.76 -21.23 -9.74
C SER A 65 -32.43 -21.35 -8.98
N ILE A 66 -31.75 -20.23 -8.79
CA ILE A 66 -30.54 -20.14 -7.94
C ILE A 66 -30.94 -20.16 -6.46
N THR A 67 -32.08 -19.52 -6.15
CA THR A 67 -32.60 -19.36 -4.80
C THR A 67 -33.26 -20.65 -4.27
N GLY A 68 -33.93 -21.41 -5.14
CA GLY A 68 -34.66 -22.63 -4.81
C GLY A 68 -33.86 -23.71 -4.05
N PRO A 69 -32.61 -24.03 -4.43
CA PRO A 69 -31.74 -24.93 -3.68
C PRO A 69 -31.49 -24.52 -2.22
N TYR A 70 -31.38 -23.22 -1.94
CA TYR A 70 -31.18 -22.71 -0.57
C TYR A 70 -32.46 -22.74 0.26
N LEU A 71 -33.60 -22.41 -0.35
CA LEU A 71 -34.90 -22.49 0.31
C LEU A 71 -35.34 -23.94 0.58
N SER A 72 -34.95 -24.89 -0.27
CA SER A 72 -35.27 -26.32 -0.10
C SER A 72 -34.31 -27.05 0.85
N GLY A 73 -33.26 -26.38 1.33
CA GLY A 73 -32.23 -27.00 2.17
C GLY A 73 -31.24 -27.91 1.43
N LYS A 74 -31.32 -28.00 0.09
CA LYS A 74 -30.36 -28.77 -0.72
C LYS A 74 -28.97 -28.15 -0.72
N LYS A 75 -28.91 -26.81 -0.66
CA LYS A 75 -27.70 -26.04 -0.39
C LYS A 75 -27.88 -25.29 0.93
N ALA A 76 -26.85 -25.27 1.76
CA ALA A 76 -26.83 -24.52 3.00
C ALA A 76 -25.37 -24.17 3.35
N ILE A 77 -25.19 -23.03 4.03
CA ILE A 77 -23.89 -22.68 4.62
C ILE A 77 -23.64 -23.62 5.80
N PRO A 78 -22.53 -24.37 5.84
CA PRO A 78 -22.28 -25.34 6.89
C PRO A 78 -21.91 -24.67 8.22
N VAL A 79 -22.17 -25.38 9.33
CA VAL A 79 -21.72 -25.01 10.68
C VAL A 79 -20.29 -25.53 10.89
N PRO A 80 -19.31 -24.68 11.24
CA PRO A 80 -17.93 -25.09 11.49
C PRO A 80 -17.81 -26.03 12.70
N THR A 81 -17.15 -27.18 12.54
CA THR A 81 -16.87 -28.11 13.66
C THR A 81 -15.58 -27.80 14.42
N ASN A 82 -14.68 -27.02 13.82
CA ASN A 82 -13.36 -26.65 14.34
C ASN A 82 -13.26 -25.13 14.57
N ARG A 83 -14.05 -24.60 15.51
CA ARG A 83 -13.97 -23.19 15.91
C ARG A 83 -12.58 -22.86 16.46
N ARG A 84 -12.10 -21.64 16.23
CA ARG A 84 -10.78 -21.17 16.72
C ARG A 84 -10.74 -21.01 18.24
N MET A 85 -11.91 -20.88 18.87
CA MET A 85 -12.09 -20.88 20.33
C MET A 85 -12.62 -22.24 20.79
N ALA A 86 -11.98 -22.85 21.78
CA ALA A 86 -12.47 -24.09 22.38
C ALA A 86 -13.73 -23.83 23.24
N SER A 87 -14.76 -24.66 23.05
CA SER A 87 -15.92 -24.70 23.95
C SER A 87 -15.45 -25.09 25.37
N ALA A 88 -16.03 -24.48 26.39
CA ALA A 88 -15.75 -24.79 27.79
C ALA A 88 -16.22 -26.20 28.24
N GLY A 89 -16.65 -27.08 27.33
CA GLY A 89 -16.95 -28.47 27.63
C GLY A 89 -17.04 -29.37 26.39
N GLY A 90 -15.96 -30.12 26.09
CA GLY A 90 -15.91 -31.20 25.10
C GLY A 90 -14.74 -32.15 25.41
N PRO A 91 -14.82 -33.46 25.06
CA PRO A 91 -14.14 -34.54 25.78
C PRO A 91 -12.62 -34.50 25.63
N LEU A 92 -11.90 -34.68 26.74
CA LEU A 92 -10.46 -34.91 26.74
C LEU A 92 -10.14 -36.06 25.78
N GLU A 93 -9.35 -35.78 24.75
CA GLU A 93 -8.61 -36.80 24.03
C GLU A 93 -7.70 -37.53 25.04
N THR A 94 -7.91 -38.83 25.16
CA THR A 94 -7.13 -39.72 26.01
C THR A 94 -5.76 -39.96 25.37
N GLU A 95 -4.73 -39.27 25.85
CA GLU A 95 -3.36 -39.71 25.61
C GLU A 95 -3.00 -40.93 26.50
N PRO A 96 -2.13 -41.85 26.02
CA PRO A 96 -1.85 -43.10 26.70
C PRO A 96 -0.94 -42.87 27.90
N ARG A 97 -1.32 -43.39 29.07
CA ARG A 97 -0.46 -43.39 30.26
C ARG A 97 0.77 -44.28 30.03
N PRO A 98 1.99 -43.83 30.33
CA PRO A 98 3.14 -44.72 30.49
C PRO A 98 3.04 -45.44 31.84
N SER A 99 3.26 -46.75 31.79
CA SER A 99 3.37 -47.66 32.93
C SER A 99 4.72 -47.52 33.63
N GLY A 100 4.73 -47.54 34.98
CA GLY A 100 5.93 -47.71 35.82
C GLY A 100 5.71 -47.07 37.19
N SER A 101 5.24 -47.83 38.18
CA SER A 101 6.06 -48.46 39.25
C SER A 101 6.75 -47.46 40.18
N ASP A 102 6.15 -47.20 41.34
CA ASP A 102 6.61 -47.75 42.63
C ASP A 102 6.12 -46.91 43.81
N ASN A 103 5.54 -47.61 44.76
CA ASN A 103 5.26 -47.14 46.12
C ASN A 103 6.45 -47.59 46.98
N PRO A 104 6.80 -46.90 48.09
CA PRO A 104 6.24 -47.42 49.34
C PRO A 104 6.07 -46.42 50.52
N ARG A 105 5.02 -46.69 51.33
CA ARG A 105 4.96 -46.65 52.82
C ARG A 105 5.14 -45.27 53.50
N SER A 106 4.57 -44.88 54.64
CA SER A 106 3.74 -45.45 55.72
C SER A 106 3.15 -44.26 56.50
N GLY A 107 2.01 -44.40 57.19
CA GLY A 107 2.04 -44.35 58.66
C GLY A 107 0.83 -43.61 59.24
N ARG A 108 0.11 -44.28 60.15
CA ARG A 108 -1.02 -43.76 60.95
C ARG A 108 -0.48 -43.16 62.26
N THR A 109 -1.00 -42.02 62.70
CA THR A 109 -1.16 -41.70 64.14
C THR A 109 -2.26 -40.66 64.36
N LYS A 110 -2.98 -40.82 65.49
CA LYS A 110 -4.13 -40.03 65.95
C LYS A 110 -3.71 -39.01 67.02
N LYS A 111 -4.36 -37.84 66.97
CA LYS A 111 -4.75 -36.89 68.05
C LYS A 111 -3.65 -36.25 68.93
N THR A 112 -3.63 -34.91 68.95
CA THR A 112 -3.98 -34.05 70.12
C THR A 112 -4.18 -32.61 69.62
N GLY A 113 -5.16 -31.89 70.20
CA GLY A 113 -5.60 -30.58 69.71
C GLY A 113 -4.82 -29.38 70.25
N SER A 114 -4.80 -28.30 69.46
CA SER A 114 -4.77 -26.92 69.95
C SER A 114 -5.00 -25.93 68.79
N VAL A 115 -5.88 -24.95 69.07
CA VAL A 115 -6.03 -23.61 68.47
C VAL A 115 -6.37 -23.49 66.97
N ARG A 116 -7.54 -22.86 66.72
CA ARG A 116 -8.04 -22.43 65.41
C ARG A 116 -7.16 -21.30 64.84
N ILE A 117 -6.55 -21.56 63.69
CA ILE A 117 -6.10 -20.53 62.74
C ILE A 117 -6.79 -20.85 61.40
N ALA A 118 -7.44 -19.84 60.81
CA ALA A 118 -8.16 -19.97 59.55
C ALA A 118 -7.22 -20.42 58.44
N ALA A 119 -7.40 -21.65 57.96
CA ALA A 119 -6.71 -22.17 56.79
C ALA A 119 -7.37 -21.66 55.51
N ALA A 120 -6.54 -21.18 54.58
CA ALA A 120 -6.92 -20.70 53.27
C ALA A 120 -7.84 -21.70 52.52
N PRO A 121 -8.83 -21.21 51.76
CA PRO A 121 -9.63 -22.09 50.91
C PRO A 121 -8.70 -22.74 49.90
N ARG A 122 -8.80 -24.07 49.82
CA ARG A 122 -8.17 -24.92 48.80
C ARG A 122 -8.28 -24.25 47.44
N ALA A 123 -7.16 -24.16 46.73
CA ALA A 123 -7.09 -23.73 45.34
C ALA A 123 -8.03 -24.61 44.49
N GLY A 124 -9.27 -24.15 44.32
CA GLY A 124 -10.17 -24.64 43.30
C GLY A 124 -9.53 -24.31 41.96
N ARG A 125 -9.44 -25.30 41.07
CA ARG A 125 -9.14 -25.08 39.66
C ARG A 125 -9.95 -23.89 39.16
N MET A 126 -9.29 -22.80 38.81
CA MET A 126 -9.92 -21.72 38.06
C MET A 126 -10.43 -22.32 36.75
N PRO A 127 -11.65 -21.97 36.29
CA PRO A 127 -12.04 -22.28 34.93
C PRO A 127 -11.01 -21.61 34.01
N THR A 128 -10.30 -22.42 33.22
CA THR A 128 -9.33 -21.95 32.24
C THR A 128 -10.09 -21.10 31.23
N THR A 129 -9.99 -19.77 31.33
CA THR A 129 -10.45 -18.87 30.27
C THR A 129 -9.77 -19.32 28.97
N PRO A 130 -10.54 -19.60 27.89
CA PRO A 130 -9.94 -20.02 26.64
C PRO A 130 -8.98 -18.93 26.16
N VAL A 131 -7.73 -19.31 25.87
CA VAL A 131 -6.71 -18.38 25.37
C VAL A 131 -7.01 -18.12 23.90
N PRO A 132 -7.24 -16.87 23.47
CA PRO A 132 -7.51 -16.57 22.07
C PRO A 132 -6.29 -16.84 21.18
N PRO A 133 -6.50 -17.27 19.92
CA PRO A 133 -5.41 -17.53 18.97
C PRO A 133 -4.53 -16.29 18.73
N GLY A 134 -5.12 -15.09 18.75
CA GLY A 134 -4.42 -13.82 18.58
C GLY A 134 -3.66 -13.33 19.82
N GLY A 135 -3.48 -14.18 20.83
CA GLY A 135 -2.60 -13.92 21.96
C GLY A 135 -3.17 -13.02 23.06
N GLY A 136 -4.45 -12.60 22.99
CA GLY A 136 -5.10 -11.79 24.02
C GLY A 136 -6.53 -11.34 23.70
N TRP A 137 -7.06 -10.44 24.53
CA TRP A 137 -8.41 -9.89 24.43
C TRP A 137 -8.34 -8.36 24.32
N ILE A 138 -9.35 -7.76 23.67
CA ILE A 138 -9.68 -6.34 23.83
C ILE A 138 -10.80 -6.25 24.85
N GLU A 139 -10.60 -5.49 25.92
CA GLU A 139 -11.64 -5.30 26.95
C GLU A 139 -12.13 -3.86 26.95
N ILE A 140 -13.42 -3.69 26.71
CA ILE A 140 -14.14 -2.43 26.92
C ILE A 140 -14.67 -2.47 28.35
N ARG A 141 -14.29 -1.50 29.19
CA ARG A 141 -14.72 -1.42 30.59
C ARG A 141 -15.65 -0.25 30.83
N GLY A 142 -16.72 -0.50 31.58
CA GLY A 142 -17.68 0.51 32.03
C GLY A 142 -18.36 1.27 30.90
N ALA A 143 -18.76 0.60 29.82
CA ALA A 143 -19.41 1.24 28.69
C ALA A 143 -20.82 1.74 29.07
N ARG A 144 -21.03 3.05 28.92
CA ARG A 144 -22.25 3.80 29.35
C ARG A 144 -22.80 4.72 28.26
N HIS A 145 -22.33 4.60 27.03
CA HIS A 145 -22.82 5.43 25.94
C HIS A 145 -24.26 5.06 25.56
N ASN A 146 -25.11 6.07 25.32
CA ASN A 146 -26.53 5.93 25.01
C ASN A 146 -27.27 5.05 26.04
N ASN A 147 -27.79 3.89 25.62
CA ASN A 147 -28.56 3.00 26.49
C ASN A 147 -27.73 1.91 27.18
N LEU A 148 -26.40 1.87 27.00
CA LEU A 148 -25.52 0.86 27.61
C LEU A 148 -25.48 0.98 29.15
N LYS A 149 -25.62 -0.15 29.84
CA LYS A 149 -25.82 -0.21 31.30
C LYS A 149 -24.53 -0.51 32.06
N ASN A 150 -23.50 0.32 31.85
CA ASN A 150 -22.17 0.15 32.46
C ASN A 150 -21.58 -1.24 32.21
N VAL A 151 -21.55 -1.64 30.94
CA VAL A 151 -21.17 -3.00 30.55
C VAL A 151 -19.66 -3.15 30.39
N ASP A 152 -19.16 -4.27 30.90
CA ASP A 152 -17.81 -4.75 30.63
C ASP A 152 -17.89 -5.89 29.60
N VAL A 153 -17.08 -5.81 28.54
CA VAL A 153 -17.08 -6.82 27.47
C VAL A 153 -15.67 -7.07 26.96
N ALA A 154 -15.36 -8.34 26.69
CA ALA A 154 -14.08 -8.78 26.15
C ALA A 154 -14.27 -9.40 24.75
N ILE A 155 -13.44 -8.98 23.79
CA ILE A 155 -13.42 -9.46 22.41
C ILE A 155 -12.12 -10.26 22.19
N PRO A 156 -12.19 -11.54 21.79
CA PRO A 156 -10.99 -12.37 21.59
C PRO A 156 -10.27 -12.02 20.28
N LEU A 157 -8.96 -11.78 20.34
CA LEU A 157 -8.15 -11.49 19.16
C LEU A 157 -7.85 -12.76 18.34
N GLY A 158 -7.71 -12.60 17.02
CA GLY A 158 -7.45 -13.70 16.07
C GLY A 158 -8.66 -14.60 15.84
N THR A 159 -9.87 -14.04 16.00
CA THR A 159 -11.13 -14.77 15.86
C THR A 159 -12.13 -14.02 14.98
N PHE A 160 -13.13 -14.74 14.47
CA PHE A 160 -14.34 -14.16 13.89
C PHE A 160 -15.40 -13.96 14.98
N THR A 161 -15.61 -12.72 15.42
CA THR A 161 -16.57 -12.37 16.48
C THR A 161 -17.82 -11.72 15.89
N ALA A 162 -19.01 -12.19 16.27
CA ALA A 162 -20.28 -11.58 15.90
C ALA A 162 -20.92 -10.86 17.10
N VAL A 163 -21.33 -9.60 16.91
CA VAL A 163 -22.09 -8.80 17.87
C VAL A 163 -23.56 -8.83 17.44
N THR A 164 -24.40 -9.42 18.28
CA THR A 164 -25.81 -9.71 17.99
C THR A 164 -26.73 -9.02 19.00
N GLY A 165 -28.04 -9.08 18.75
CA GLY A 165 -29.04 -8.48 19.64
C GLY A 165 -30.11 -7.73 18.87
N THR A 166 -31.27 -7.47 19.49
CA THR A 166 -32.40 -6.77 18.84
C THR A 166 -32.02 -5.37 18.35
N SER A 167 -32.73 -4.83 17.34
CA SER A 167 -32.49 -3.45 16.89
C SER A 167 -32.70 -2.48 18.06
N GLY A 168 -31.77 -1.54 18.26
CA GLY A 168 -31.78 -0.63 19.41
C GLY A 168 -31.26 -1.23 20.74
N SER A 169 -30.66 -2.42 20.76
CA SER A 169 -30.06 -3.00 21.96
C SER A 169 -28.73 -2.35 22.41
N GLY A 170 -28.12 -1.53 21.55
CA GLY A 170 -26.86 -0.83 21.81
C GLY A 170 -25.64 -1.33 21.01
N LYS A 171 -25.83 -2.16 19.97
CA LYS A 171 -24.74 -2.76 19.16
C LYS A 171 -23.80 -1.71 18.53
N SER A 172 -24.34 -0.80 17.71
CA SER A 172 -23.55 0.26 17.07
C SER A 172 -22.94 1.22 18.10
N SER A 173 -23.62 1.47 19.22
CA SER A 173 -23.05 2.26 20.31
C SER A 173 -21.86 1.61 21.01
N LEU A 174 -21.80 0.28 21.04
CA LEU A 174 -20.66 -0.44 21.57
C LEU A 174 -19.51 -0.54 20.55
N VAL A 175 -19.83 -0.89 19.30
CA VAL A 175 -18.83 -1.20 18.27
C VAL A 175 -18.33 0.04 17.53
N ASP A 176 -19.22 0.92 17.06
CA ASP A 176 -18.85 2.09 16.27
C ASP A 176 -18.51 3.30 17.15
N ASP A 177 -19.41 3.65 18.09
CA ASP A 177 -19.26 4.88 18.89
C ASP A 177 -18.18 4.74 19.98
N ILE A 178 -17.98 3.56 20.55
CA ILE A 178 -16.95 3.30 21.58
C ILE A 178 -15.73 2.63 20.96
N LEU A 179 -15.83 1.36 20.55
CA LEU A 179 -14.67 0.55 20.16
C LEU A 179 -13.91 1.14 18.96
N HIS A 180 -14.61 1.40 17.85
CA HIS A 180 -13.99 1.98 16.65
C HIS A 180 -13.43 3.37 16.93
N THR A 181 -14.23 4.27 17.50
CA THR A 181 -13.83 5.66 17.72
C THR A 181 -12.63 5.77 18.66
N GLU A 182 -12.59 4.97 19.74
CA GLU A 182 -11.45 4.96 20.66
C GLU A 182 -10.20 4.37 20.02
N LEU A 183 -10.31 3.25 19.30
CA LEU A 183 -9.18 2.67 18.58
C LEU A 183 -8.66 3.60 17.48
N ALA A 184 -9.54 4.27 16.73
CA ALA A 184 -9.16 5.23 15.71
C ALA A 184 -8.48 6.47 16.32
N ARG A 185 -8.89 6.88 17.52
CA ARG A 185 -8.25 7.97 18.27
C ARG A 185 -6.84 7.58 18.72
N VAL A 186 -6.67 6.39 19.29
CA VAL A 186 -5.38 5.91 19.81
C VAL A 186 -4.40 5.55 18.68
N LEU A 187 -4.85 4.81 17.67
CA LEU A 187 -4.00 4.27 16.60
C LEU A 187 -3.82 5.25 15.44
N HIS A 188 -4.89 5.92 15.01
CA HIS A 188 -4.89 6.79 13.81
C HIS A 188 -4.85 8.29 14.14
N ARG A 189 -4.86 8.65 15.43
CA ARG A 189 -4.96 10.06 15.89
C ARG A 189 -6.19 10.78 15.33
N ALA A 190 -7.29 10.05 15.13
CA ALA A 190 -8.56 10.62 14.72
C ALA A 190 -9.08 11.62 15.77
N LYS A 191 -9.84 12.63 15.33
CA LYS A 191 -10.37 13.70 16.20
C LYS A 191 -11.71 13.35 16.86
N GLY A 192 -12.26 12.15 16.61
CA GLY A 192 -13.53 11.71 17.17
C GLY A 192 -13.47 11.57 18.69
N LEU A 193 -14.55 11.98 19.37
CA LEU A 193 -14.72 11.74 20.80
C LEU A 193 -15.45 10.40 20.95
N ALA A 194 -14.79 9.42 21.57
CA ALA A 194 -15.41 8.13 21.84
C ALA A 194 -16.57 8.27 22.83
N GLY A 195 -17.57 7.40 22.69
CA GLY A 195 -18.69 7.29 23.62
C GLY A 195 -18.24 7.04 25.06
N ALA A 196 -19.11 7.34 26.03
CA ALA A 196 -18.77 7.23 27.46
C ALA A 196 -18.37 5.78 27.85
N HIS A 197 -17.12 5.61 28.29
CA HIS A 197 -16.55 4.36 28.80
C HIS A 197 -15.42 4.67 29.80
N ASP A 198 -15.00 3.70 30.62
CA ASP A 198 -13.94 3.90 31.63
C ASP A 198 -12.54 3.66 31.05
N ALA A 199 -12.35 2.54 30.34
CA ALA A 199 -11.07 2.20 29.74
C ALA A 199 -11.23 1.19 28.60
N LEU A 200 -10.28 1.23 27.65
CA LEU A 200 -10.08 0.20 26.64
C LEU A 200 -8.72 -0.47 26.87
N VAL A 201 -8.73 -1.76 27.23
CA VAL A 201 -7.52 -2.55 27.56
C VAL A 201 -7.20 -3.50 26.42
N GLY A 202 -5.92 -3.74 26.13
CA GLY A 202 -5.48 -4.64 25.06
C GLY A 202 -5.21 -3.95 23.73
N VAL A 203 -5.22 -2.61 23.69
CA VAL A 203 -4.98 -1.80 22.48
C VAL A 203 -3.55 -1.99 21.95
N GLU A 204 -2.59 -2.30 22.82
CA GLU A 204 -1.19 -2.55 22.46
C GLU A 204 -0.97 -3.78 21.56
N ARG A 205 -2.01 -4.61 21.39
CA ARG A 205 -1.98 -5.85 20.59
C ARG A 205 -2.45 -5.63 19.15
N ILE A 206 -2.89 -4.42 18.82
CA ILE A 206 -3.48 -4.06 17.53
C ILE A 206 -2.73 -2.88 16.96
N ASN A 207 -2.31 -3.00 15.71
CA ASN A 207 -1.59 -1.92 15.03
C ASN A 207 -2.51 -1.05 14.18
N LYS A 208 -3.66 -1.60 13.75
CA LYS A 208 -4.57 -0.95 12.82
C LYS A 208 -6.01 -1.36 13.11
N VAL A 209 -6.93 -0.40 13.13
CA VAL A 209 -8.38 -0.64 13.06
C VAL A 209 -8.91 -0.18 11.69
N ILE A 210 -9.79 -0.96 11.09
CA ILE A 210 -10.44 -0.64 9.80
C ILE A 210 -11.93 -0.89 9.95
N GLN A 211 -12.73 0.14 9.70
CA GLN A 211 -14.17 -0.01 9.55
C GLN A 211 -14.52 -0.18 8.07
N VAL A 212 -15.31 -1.20 7.74
CA VAL A 212 -15.78 -1.50 6.39
C VAL A 212 -17.30 -1.33 6.36
N ASP A 213 -17.72 -0.11 6.07
CA ASP A 213 -19.12 0.28 5.96
C ASP A 213 -19.64 0.23 4.51
N GLN A 214 -20.96 0.42 4.37
CA GLN A 214 -21.65 0.48 3.07
C GLN A 214 -21.63 1.88 2.43
N GLN A 215 -20.88 2.84 3.01
CA GLN A 215 -20.80 4.17 2.41
C GLN A 215 -20.18 4.08 1.00
N PRO A 216 -20.63 4.89 0.03
CA PRO A 216 -20.07 4.89 -1.32
C PRO A 216 -18.54 5.09 -1.29
N LEU A 217 -17.82 4.40 -2.16
CA LEU A 217 -16.34 4.52 -2.26
C LEU A 217 -15.88 5.97 -2.53
N GLY A 218 -16.72 6.72 -3.24
CA GLY A 218 -16.49 8.11 -3.58
C GLY A 218 -17.69 8.68 -4.34
N GLN A 219 -17.81 10.00 -4.34
CA GLN A 219 -18.92 10.71 -4.99
C GLN A 219 -18.63 11.06 -6.46
N THR A 220 -17.40 10.83 -6.93
CA THR A 220 -16.95 11.21 -8.28
C THR A 220 -16.83 10.00 -9.20
N PRO A 221 -17.05 10.17 -10.53
CA PRO A 221 -16.84 9.10 -11.51
C PRO A 221 -15.38 8.65 -11.67
N THR A 222 -14.44 9.46 -11.18
CA THR A 222 -13.01 9.15 -11.16
C THR A 222 -12.67 8.03 -10.19
N SER A 223 -13.48 7.84 -9.14
CA SER A 223 -13.37 6.71 -8.22
C SER A 223 -14.04 5.49 -8.84
N ASN A 224 -13.34 4.37 -8.85
CA ASN A 224 -13.80 3.09 -9.38
C ASN A 224 -13.04 1.93 -8.71
N PRO A 225 -13.48 0.66 -8.86
CA PRO A 225 -12.82 -0.49 -8.25
C PRO A 225 -11.32 -0.57 -8.53
N ALA A 226 -10.89 -0.25 -9.75
CA ALA A 226 -9.48 -0.33 -10.13
C ALA A 226 -8.61 0.72 -9.44
N THR A 227 -9.10 1.94 -9.29
CA THR A 227 -8.41 3.01 -8.56
C THR A 227 -8.40 2.78 -7.05
N TYR A 228 -9.49 2.25 -6.48
CA TYR A 228 -9.61 2.04 -5.04
C TYR A 228 -8.70 0.92 -4.54
N THR A 229 -8.62 -0.18 -5.29
CA THR A 229 -7.73 -1.31 -4.98
C THR A 229 -6.26 -1.02 -5.30
N GLY A 230 -5.97 0.03 -6.07
CA GLY A 230 -4.63 0.38 -6.53
C GLY A 230 -4.13 -0.44 -7.72
N VAL A 231 -4.91 -1.41 -8.22
CA VAL A 231 -4.52 -2.21 -9.41
C VAL A 231 -4.35 -1.34 -10.66
N PHE A 232 -5.09 -0.23 -10.74
CA PHE A 232 -4.98 0.69 -11.87
C PHE A 232 -3.59 1.31 -12.00
N ASP A 233 -2.88 1.52 -10.88
CA ASP A 233 -1.53 2.08 -10.90
C ASP A 233 -0.55 1.09 -11.52
N LEU A 234 -0.68 -0.20 -11.16
CA LEU A 234 0.10 -1.30 -11.75
C LEU A 234 -0.17 -1.45 -13.25
N ILE A 235 -1.44 -1.34 -13.66
CA ILE A 235 -1.82 -1.37 -15.08
C ILE A 235 -1.19 -0.18 -15.83
N ARG A 236 -1.23 1.03 -15.28
CA ARG A 236 -0.60 2.21 -15.90
C ARG A 236 0.91 2.07 -16.02
N GLU A 237 1.57 1.46 -15.04
CA GLU A 237 3.00 1.15 -15.10
C GLU A 237 3.31 0.17 -16.22
N LEU A 238 2.53 -0.90 -16.35
CA LEU A 238 2.65 -1.86 -17.45
C LEU A 238 2.49 -1.18 -18.82
N PHE A 239 1.42 -0.39 -19.01
CA PHE A 239 1.16 0.29 -20.29
C PHE A 239 2.29 1.25 -20.68
N ALA A 240 2.98 1.86 -19.71
CA ALA A 240 4.14 2.70 -19.97
C ALA A 240 5.40 1.91 -20.38
N GLN A 241 5.47 0.62 -20.07
CA GLN A 241 6.60 -0.25 -20.46
C GLN A 241 6.44 -0.83 -21.87
N LEU A 242 5.26 -0.74 -22.48
CA LEU A 242 5.00 -1.26 -23.82
C LEU A 242 5.88 -0.57 -24.88
N PRO A 243 6.31 -1.28 -25.95
CA PRO A 243 7.16 -0.71 -26.99
C PRO A 243 6.58 0.57 -27.60
N GLU A 244 5.28 0.57 -27.94
CA GLU A 244 4.59 1.74 -28.52
C GLU A 244 4.60 2.96 -27.56
N ALA A 245 4.43 2.71 -26.26
CA ALA A 245 4.50 3.75 -25.24
C ALA A 245 5.93 4.28 -25.08
N LYS A 246 6.92 3.40 -25.05
CA LYS A 246 8.35 3.78 -24.98
C LYS A 246 8.78 4.59 -26.19
N LEU A 247 8.36 4.23 -27.40
CA LEU A 247 8.60 4.98 -28.63
C LEU A 247 8.04 6.40 -28.55
N ARG A 248 6.78 6.53 -28.14
CA ARG A 248 6.09 7.83 -27.99
C ARG A 248 6.50 8.60 -26.73
N GLY A 249 7.23 7.98 -25.80
CA GLY A 249 7.69 8.63 -24.57
C GLY A 249 6.64 8.73 -23.49
N TYR A 250 5.64 7.87 -23.54
CA TYR A 250 4.54 7.89 -22.59
C TYR A 250 5.01 7.32 -21.26
N SER A 251 4.74 8.08 -20.20
CA SER A 251 4.94 7.65 -18.82
C SER A 251 3.63 7.15 -18.24
N PRO A 252 3.62 6.50 -17.05
CA PRO A 252 2.39 6.08 -16.39
C PRO A 252 1.39 7.23 -16.15
N ARG A 253 1.89 8.48 -16.16
CA ARG A 253 1.08 9.70 -16.06
C ARG A 253 0.21 9.93 -17.30
N ARG A 254 0.66 9.58 -18.52
CA ARG A 254 -0.15 9.71 -19.75
C ARG A 254 -1.41 8.84 -19.67
N PHE A 255 -1.28 7.67 -19.08
CA PHE A 255 -2.33 6.67 -18.92
C PHE A 255 -3.26 6.93 -17.73
N SER A 256 -3.10 8.04 -17.00
CA SER A 256 -4.01 8.42 -15.93
C SER A 256 -5.09 9.37 -16.45
N PHE A 257 -6.36 8.99 -16.29
CA PHE A 257 -7.50 9.86 -16.66
C PHE A 257 -7.66 11.06 -15.70
N ASN A 258 -7.01 11.04 -14.53
CA ASN A 258 -7.09 12.13 -13.54
C ASN A 258 -6.15 13.31 -13.83
N VAL A 259 -5.23 13.18 -14.79
CA VAL A 259 -4.21 14.19 -15.07
C VAL A 259 -4.25 14.64 -16.54
N PRO A 260 -4.00 15.93 -16.81
CA PRO A 260 -3.85 16.42 -18.18
C PRO A 260 -2.72 15.70 -18.92
N GLY A 261 -2.91 15.48 -20.22
CA GLY A 261 -1.94 14.84 -21.11
C GLY A 261 -2.60 13.79 -22.01
N GLY A 262 -3.02 12.65 -21.43
CA GLY A 262 -3.65 11.56 -22.20
C GLY A 262 -5.17 11.45 -22.03
N ARG A 263 -5.73 12.10 -21.00
CA ARG A 263 -7.18 12.11 -20.77
C ARG A 263 -7.93 12.90 -21.85
N CYS A 264 -9.23 12.66 -21.95
CA CYS A 264 -10.13 13.51 -22.73
C CYS A 264 -10.36 14.84 -22.00
N ASP A 265 -9.92 15.95 -22.60
CA ASP A 265 -10.07 17.29 -22.01
C ASP A 265 -11.53 17.76 -21.96
N ALA A 266 -12.36 17.30 -22.90
CA ALA A 266 -13.77 17.69 -23.00
C ALA A 266 -14.63 17.25 -21.79
N CYS A 267 -14.24 16.17 -21.10
CA CYS A 267 -14.90 15.70 -19.87
C CYS A 267 -13.93 15.63 -18.69
N GLU A 268 -12.73 16.21 -18.83
CA GLU A 268 -11.65 16.15 -17.83
C GLU A 268 -11.30 14.72 -17.36
N GLY A 269 -11.47 13.72 -18.24
CA GLY A 269 -11.23 12.31 -17.94
C GLY A 269 -12.35 11.58 -17.19
N ASN A 270 -13.48 12.23 -16.87
CA ASN A 270 -14.61 11.58 -16.21
C ASN A 270 -15.35 10.57 -17.11
N GLY A 271 -15.23 10.70 -18.45
CA GLY A 271 -16.01 9.95 -19.44
C GLY A 271 -17.49 10.35 -19.52
N ARG A 272 -17.97 11.10 -18.52
CA ARG A 272 -19.31 11.67 -18.43
C ARG A 272 -19.23 13.16 -18.09
N ARG A 273 -20.22 13.92 -18.51
CA ARG A 273 -20.43 15.32 -18.14
C ARG A 273 -21.57 15.41 -17.14
N LYS A 274 -21.36 16.18 -16.09
CA LYS A 274 -22.38 16.48 -15.08
C LYS A 274 -23.29 17.57 -15.65
N ILE A 275 -24.58 17.29 -15.74
CA ILE A 275 -25.61 18.26 -16.07
C ILE A 275 -26.29 18.65 -14.77
N GLU A 276 -26.17 19.93 -14.42
CA GLU A 276 -26.83 20.47 -13.24
C GLU A 276 -28.32 20.63 -13.50
N MET A 277 -29.12 20.11 -12.58
CA MET A 277 -30.58 20.15 -12.64
C MET A 277 -31.11 21.00 -11.47
N HIS A 278 -31.94 22.00 -11.75
CA HIS A 278 -32.38 22.95 -10.71
C HIS A 278 -33.25 22.34 -9.60
N PHE A 279 -33.97 21.24 -9.88
CA PHE A 279 -34.94 20.64 -8.95
C PHE A 279 -34.77 19.12 -8.76
N LEU A 280 -33.84 18.51 -9.47
CA LEU A 280 -33.56 17.07 -9.43
C LEU A 280 -32.09 16.87 -9.09
N ALA A 281 -31.72 15.66 -8.67
CA ALA A 281 -30.32 15.31 -8.52
C ALA A 281 -29.59 15.45 -9.88
N ASP A 282 -28.38 15.99 -9.84
CA ASP A 282 -27.55 16.18 -11.03
C ASP A 282 -27.35 14.87 -11.80
N VAL A 283 -27.44 14.95 -13.12
CA VAL A 283 -27.39 13.77 -13.98
C VAL A 283 -26.05 13.72 -14.71
N TRP A 284 -25.44 12.53 -14.74
CA TRP A 284 -24.22 12.29 -15.50
C TRP A 284 -24.55 11.73 -16.88
N VAL A 285 -24.30 12.52 -17.92
CA VAL A 285 -24.51 12.11 -19.32
C VAL A 285 -23.17 11.72 -19.95
N GLU A 286 -23.18 10.73 -20.83
CA GLU A 286 -21.98 10.29 -21.54
C GLU A 286 -21.32 11.43 -22.34
N CYS A 287 -19.99 11.50 -22.32
CA CYS A 287 -19.26 12.52 -23.07
C CYS A 287 -19.33 12.25 -24.58
N GLU A 288 -19.84 13.21 -25.35
CA GLU A 288 -19.94 13.11 -26.82
C GLU A 288 -18.58 13.00 -27.52
N THR A 289 -17.51 13.59 -26.96
CA THR A 289 -16.18 13.63 -27.57
C THR A 289 -15.45 12.29 -27.46
N CYS A 290 -15.42 11.68 -26.27
CA CYS A 290 -14.72 10.41 -26.06
C CYS A 290 -15.64 9.19 -26.01
N LYS A 291 -16.97 9.37 -26.06
CA LYS A 291 -17.97 8.29 -25.96
C LYS A 291 -17.69 7.37 -24.77
N GLY A 292 -17.54 7.97 -23.59
CA GLY A 292 -17.24 7.24 -22.35
C GLY A 292 -15.79 6.74 -22.18
N ARG A 293 -14.95 6.76 -23.22
CA ARG A 293 -13.59 6.17 -23.21
C ARG A 293 -12.58 6.88 -22.31
N ARG A 294 -12.86 8.09 -21.81
CA ARG A 294 -12.01 8.89 -20.89
C ARG A 294 -10.66 9.38 -21.42
N TYR A 295 -10.18 8.87 -22.55
CA TYR A 295 -8.86 9.20 -23.12
C TYR A 295 -8.95 9.83 -24.51
N ASN A 296 -7.86 10.46 -24.94
CA ASN A 296 -7.69 10.90 -26.32
C ASN A 296 -7.26 9.74 -27.25
N PRO A 297 -7.51 9.85 -28.57
CA PRO A 297 -7.20 8.79 -29.53
C PRO A 297 -5.72 8.35 -29.53
N GLU A 298 -4.79 9.26 -29.27
CA GLU A 298 -3.34 8.96 -29.28
C GLU A 298 -2.94 8.05 -28.11
N THR A 299 -3.59 8.22 -26.94
CA THR A 299 -3.38 7.33 -25.79
C THR A 299 -4.01 5.96 -26.03
N LEU A 300 -5.17 5.90 -26.70
CA LEU A 300 -5.87 4.66 -27.00
C LEU A 300 -5.15 3.81 -28.06
N ALA A 301 -4.29 4.42 -28.88
CA ALA A 301 -3.47 3.73 -29.85
C ALA A 301 -2.30 2.94 -29.25
N VAL A 302 -2.22 2.80 -27.93
CA VAL A 302 -1.28 1.89 -27.26
C VAL A 302 -2.07 0.71 -26.71
N CYS A 303 -1.73 -0.49 -27.18
CA CYS A 303 -2.50 -1.70 -26.85
C CYS A 303 -1.64 -2.79 -26.18
N TYR A 304 -2.20 -3.45 -25.17
CA TYR A 304 -1.68 -4.68 -24.58
C TYR A 304 -2.55 -5.86 -25.04
N HIS A 305 -1.97 -6.84 -25.74
CA HIS A 305 -2.71 -7.95 -26.38
C HIS A 305 -3.93 -7.47 -27.20
N GLY A 306 -3.79 -6.36 -27.94
CA GLY A 306 -4.85 -5.78 -28.76
C GLY A 306 -5.89 -4.96 -28.00
N GLN A 307 -5.73 -4.78 -26.68
CA GLN A 307 -6.66 -4.05 -25.82
C GLN A 307 -6.05 -2.71 -25.38
N SER A 308 -6.76 -1.61 -25.61
CA SER A 308 -6.35 -0.30 -25.11
C SER A 308 -6.62 -0.16 -23.61
N ILE A 309 -6.07 0.87 -22.97
CA ILE A 309 -6.33 1.12 -21.55
C ILE A 309 -7.81 1.37 -21.24
N ALA A 310 -8.57 1.94 -22.18
CA ALA A 310 -10.02 2.11 -22.01
C ALA A 310 -10.75 0.78 -22.12
N ASP A 311 -10.36 -0.09 -23.06
CA ASP A 311 -10.95 -1.43 -23.17
C ASP A 311 -10.72 -2.23 -21.88
N VAL A 312 -9.52 -2.14 -21.30
CA VAL A 312 -9.21 -2.77 -20.01
C VAL A 312 -10.11 -2.25 -18.88
N LEU A 313 -10.43 -0.95 -18.85
CA LEU A 313 -11.36 -0.39 -17.88
C LEU A 313 -12.82 -0.84 -18.10
N ASP A 314 -13.20 -1.14 -19.35
CA ASP A 314 -14.54 -1.60 -19.71
C ASP A 314 -14.73 -3.13 -19.54
N MET A 315 -13.64 -3.87 -19.28
CA MET A 315 -13.66 -5.30 -18.97
C MET A 315 -14.20 -5.58 -17.56
N SER A 316 -14.81 -6.76 -17.43
CA SER A 316 -15.14 -7.32 -16.11
C SER A 316 -13.87 -7.75 -15.35
N CYS A 317 -13.94 -7.82 -14.02
CA CYS A 317 -12.83 -8.32 -13.19
C CYS A 317 -12.37 -9.72 -13.63
N ALA A 318 -13.30 -10.60 -14.03
CA ALA A 318 -12.97 -11.93 -14.54
C ALA A 318 -12.22 -11.90 -15.88
N GLU A 319 -12.67 -11.07 -16.83
CA GLU A 319 -11.98 -10.90 -18.13
C GLU A 319 -10.58 -10.32 -17.94
N ALA A 320 -10.44 -9.31 -17.07
CA ALA A 320 -9.16 -8.71 -16.75
C ALA A 320 -8.20 -9.70 -16.06
N LEU A 321 -8.72 -10.58 -15.20
CA LEU A 321 -7.91 -11.61 -14.54
C LEU A 321 -7.30 -12.58 -15.57
N VAL A 322 -8.04 -12.94 -16.62
CA VAL A 322 -7.54 -13.77 -17.73
C VAL A 322 -6.48 -13.02 -18.53
N LEU A 323 -6.70 -11.73 -18.83
CA LEU A 323 -5.77 -10.90 -19.60
C LEU A 323 -4.42 -10.72 -18.89
N PHE A 324 -4.43 -10.53 -17.56
CA PHE A 324 -3.25 -10.28 -16.74
C PHE A 324 -2.76 -11.50 -15.96
N ARG A 325 -3.12 -12.71 -16.40
CA ARG A 325 -2.71 -13.97 -15.73
C ARG A 325 -1.19 -14.11 -15.56
N ASN A 326 -0.43 -13.51 -16.47
CA ASN A 326 1.03 -13.52 -16.53
C ASN A 326 1.69 -12.45 -15.66
N ILE A 327 0.94 -11.59 -14.96
CA ILE A 327 1.51 -10.54 -14.12
C ILE A 327 1.06 -10.75 -12.67
N PRO A 328 1.91 -11.35 -11.80
CA PRO A 328 1.52 -11.78 -10.46
C PRO A 328 0.91 -10.69 -9.59
N LYS A 329 1.50 -9.48 -9.63
CA LYS A 329 1.04 -8.34 -8.83
C LYS A 329 -0.38 -7.89 -9.21
N ILE A 330 -0.69 -7.87 -10.50
CA ILE A 330 -2.03 -7.51 -11.00
C ILE A 330 -3.00 -8.68 -10.76
N ARG A 331 -2.57 -9.91 -11.07
CA ARG A 331 -3.34 -11.15 -10.86
C ARG A 331 -3.84 -11.26 -9.42
N ARG A 332 -2.98 -11.01 -8.42
CA ARG A 332 -3.34 -11.09 -6.99
C ARG A 332 -4.50 -10.17 -6.65
N THR A 333 -4.45 -8.89 -7.05
CA THR A 333 -5.51 -7.91 -6.76
C THR A 333 -6.80 -8.17 -7.54
N LEU A 334 -6.70 -8.70 -8.77
CA LEU A 334 -7.89 -9.07 -9.53
C LEU A 334 -8.53 -10.35 -8.99
N LYS A 335 -7.74 -11.31 -8.51
CA LYS A 335 -8.21 -12.52 -7.85
C LYS A 335 -8.97 -12.18 -6.57
N THR A 336 -8.47 -11.28 -5.73
CA THR A 336 -9.19 -10.86 -4.52
C THR A 336 -10.54 -10.21 -4.84
N LEU A 337 -10.63 -9.39 -5.90
CA LEU A 337 -11.90 -8.85 -6.39
C LEU A 337 -12.87 -9.94 -6.88
N CYS A 338 -12.37 -10.99 -7.54
CA CYS A 338 -13.21 -12.11 -7.96
C CYS A 338 -13.65 -12.99 -6.78
N ASP A 339 -12.76 -13.21 -5.81
CA ASP A 339 -13.01 -14.04 -4.62
C ASP A 339 -14.10 -13.42 -3.72
N VAL A 340 -14.20 -12.09 -3.64
CA VAL A 340 -15.31 -11.39 -2.96
C VAL A 340 -16.63 -11.42 -3.76
N GLY A 341 -16.65 -12.03 -4.94
CA GLY A 341 -17.83 -12.13 -5.81
C GLY A 341 -18.13 -10.87 -6.63
N LEU A 342 -17.10 -10.11 -7.01
CA LEU A 342 -17.21 -8.97 -7.93
C LEU A 342 -16.67 -9.30 -9.33
N ASP A 343 -16.70 -10.57 -9.71
CA ASP A 343 -16.23 -11.09 -11.00
C ASP A 343 -16.92 -10.41 -12.20
N TYR A 344 -18.21 -10.08 -12.06
CA TYR A 344 -19.04 -9.42 -13.07
C TYR A 344 -18.82 -7.90 -13.18
N LEU A 345 -18.21 -7.28 -12.17
CA LEU A 345 -18.10 -5.83 -12.07
C LEU A 345 -17.05 -5.32 -13.06
N THR A 346 -17.31 -4.18 -13.71
CA THR A 346 -16.31 -3.57 -14.62
C THR A 346 -15.27 -2.78 -13.83
N LEU A 347 -14.01 -2.87 -14.22
CA LEU A 347 -12.89 -2.21 -13.51
C LEU A 347 -13.05 -0.69 -13.43
N GLY A 348 -13.57 -0.09 -14.50
CA GLY A 348 -13.82 1.35 -14.64
C GLY A 348 -15.18 1.81 -14.14
N GLN A 349 -16.01 0.93 -13.55
CA GLN A 349 -17.35 1.30 -13.08
C GLN A 349 -17.28 2.47 -12.09
N ALA A 350 -18.04 3.53 -12.36
CA ALA A 350 -18.03 4.72 -11.52
C ALA A 350 -18.55 4.40 -10.11
N ALA A 351 -17.83 4.83 -9.07
CA ALA A 351 -18.18 4.58 -7.67
C ALA A 351 -19.63 4.98 -7.29
N PRO A 352 -20.19 6.11 -7.78
CA PRO A 352 -21.59 6.46 -7.48
C PRO A 352 -22.63 5.48 -8.04
N THR A 353 -22.25 4.65 -9.00
CA THR A 353 -23.13 3.64 -9.61
C THR A 353 -23.03 2.27 -8.94
N LEU A 354 -22.16 2.11 -7.94
CA LEU A 354 -22.02 0.89 -7.18
C LEU A 354 -23.10 0.83 -6.10
N SER A 355 -23.67 -0.35 -5.90
CA SER A 355 -24.51 -0.64 -4.73
C SER A 355 -23.68 -0.56 -3.43
N GLY A 356 -24.37 -0.43 -2.29
CA GLY A 356 -23.71 -0.43 -0.97
C GLY A 356 -22.90 -1.70 -0.74
N GLY A 357 -23.48 -2.87 -1.05
CA GLY A 357 -22.80 -4.16 -0.95
C GLY A 357 -21.63 -4.33 -1.94
N GLU A 358 -21.69 -3.77 -3.15
CA GLU A 358 -20.53 -3.74 -4.06
C GLU A 358 -19.41 -2.85 -3.51
N SER A 359 -19.75 -1.65 -3.03
CA SER A 359 -18.77 -0.73 -2.43
C SER A 359 -18.07 -1.36 -1.22
N GLN A 360 -18.83 -2.03 -0.36
CA GLN A 360 -18.28 -2.74 0.80
C GLN A 360 -17.33 -3.87 0.38
N ARG A 361 -17.70 -4.68 -0.62
CA ARG A 361 -16.85 -5.76 -1.14
C ARG A 361 -15.56 -5.25 -1.80
N VAL A 362 -15.61 -4.11 -2.51
CA VAL A 362 -14.39 -3.46 -3.04
C VAL A 362 -13.46 -3.02 -1.91
N LYS A 363 -14.00 -2.49 -0.80
CA LYS A 363 -13.19 -2.15 0.39
C LYS A 363 -12.51 -3.39 0.99
N LEU A 364 -13.25 -4.49 1.13
CA LEU A 364 -12.69 -5.75 1.63
C LEU A 364 -11.59 -6.30 0.72
N ALA A 365 -11.82 -6.30 -0.60
CA ALA A 365 -10.82 -6.73 -1.57
C ALA A 365 -9.54 -5.87 -1.53
N ALA A 366 -9.69 -4.55 -1.31
CA ALA A 366 -8.55 -3.65 -1.18
C ALA A 366 -7.70 -3.94 0.06
N GLU A 367 -8.30 -4.32 1.18
CA GLU A 367 -7.54 -4.69 2.39
C GLU A 367 -6.90 -6.08 2.26
N LEU A 368 -7.60 -7.08 1.69
CA LEU A 368 -7.02 -8.40 1.37
C LEU A 368 -5.81 -8.34 0.44
N SER A 369 -5.75 -7.29 -0.39
CA SER A 369 -4.66 -7.12 -1.35
C SER A 369 -3.42 -6.45 -0.74
N ARG A 370 -3.53 -5.89 0.47
CA ARG A 370 -2.42 -5.21 1.15
C ARG A 370 -1.57 -6.21 1.94
N PRO A 371 -0.28 -5.92 2.15
CA PRO A 371 0.55 -6.73 3.04
C PRO A 371 0.02 -6.70 4.47
N ASP A 372 -0.26 -7.87 5.03
CA ASP A 372 -0.80 -8.00 6.38
C ASP A 372 0.26 -7.86 7.46
N THR A 373 -0.17 -7.34 8.60
CA THR A 373 0.63 -7.33 9.85
C THR A 373 0.20 -8.41 10.83
N GLY A 374 -0.88 -9.14 10.54
CA GLY A 374 -1.52 -10.12 11.43
C GLY A 374 -2.11 -9.52 12.73
N GLN A 375 -2.11 -8.19 12.87
CA GLN A 375 -2.54 -7.47 14.07
C GLN A 375 -3.53 -6.34 13.72
N THR A 376 -4.41 -6.60 12.75
CA THR A 376 -5.45 -5.65 12.31
C THR A 376 -6.82 -6.07 12.84
N LEU A 377 -7.60 -5.10 13.32
CA LEU A 377 -9.00 -5.29 13.70
C LEU A 377 -9.91 -4.74 12.60
N TYR A 378 -10.71 -5.63 11.99
CA TYR A 378 -11.72 -5.30 11.01
C TYR A 378 -13.09 -5.20 11.69
N LEU A 379 -13.79 -4.09 11.50
CA LEU A 379 -15.14 -3.85 12.00
C LEU A 379 -16.08 -3.75 10.81
N LEU A 380 -17.11 -4.60 10.75
CA LEU A 380 -18.09 -4.61 9.67
C LEU A 380 -19.49 -4.42 10.25
N ASP A 381 -20.21 -3.45 9.71
CA ASP A 381 -21.62 -3.22 10.06
C ASP A 381 -22.52 -3.85 8.99
N GLU A 382 -23.36 -4.79 9.42
CA GLU A 382 -24.32 -5.56 8.63
C GLU A 382 -23.85 -5.87 7.20
N PRO A 383 -22.73 -6.62 7.04
CA PRO A 383 -22.15 -6.89 5.72
C PRO A 383 -23.03 -7.80 4.84
N THR A 384 -24.10 -8.39 5.38
CA THR A 384 -25.01 -9.25 4.62
C THR A 384 -26.20 -8.55 3.98
N THR A 385 -26.38 -7.25 4.23
CA THR A 385 -27.50 -6.49 3.68
C THR A 385 -27.48 -6.50 2.16
N GLY A 386 -28.55 -7.04 1.56
CA GLY A 386 -28.71 -7.12 0.11
C GLY A 386 -27.88 -8.20 -0.58
N LEU A 387 -27.30 -9.16 0.17
CA LEU A 387 -26.56 -10.28 -0.42
C LEU A 387 -27.43 -11.55 -0.54
N HIS A 388 -27.30 -12.22 -1.68
CA HIS A 388 -27.85 -13.56 -1.89
C HIS A 388 -27.04 -14.63 -1.13
N PHE A 389 -27.64 -15.79 -0.84
CA PHE A 389 -27.01 -16.86 -0.05
C PHE A 389 -25.68 -17.38 -0.60
N GLU A 390 -25.53 -17.41 -1.93
CA GLU A 390 -24.28 -17.83 -2.57
C GLU A 390 -23.18 -16.78 -2.37
N ASP A 391 -23.52 -15.49 -2.43
CA ASP A 391 -22.58 -14.40 -2.18
C ASP A 391 -22.23 -14.27 -0.70
N LEU A 392 -23.18 -14.59 0.18
CA LEU A 392 -22.93 -14.72 1.62
C LEU A 392 -21.87 -15.78 1.92
N ALA A 393 -21.93 -16.94 1.24
CA ALA A 393 -20.92 -17.99 1.42
C ALA A 393 -19.52 -17.51 0.99
N LYS A 394 -19.42 -16.80 -0.14
CA LYS A 394 -18.15 -16.20 -0.61
C LYS A 394 -17.62 -15.14 0.37
N LEU A 395 -18.49 -14.28 0.88
CA LEU A 395 -18.13 -13.28 1.87
C LEU A 395 -17.58 -13.94 3.14
N LEU A 396 -18.26 -14.98 3.66
CA LEU A 396 -17.80 -15.71 4.84
C LEU A 396 -16.44 -16.39 4.62
N ASP A 397 -16.18 -16.92 3.42
CA ASP A 397 -14.86 -17.45 3.08
C ASP A 397 -13.80 -16.35 3.16
N VAL A 398 -14.05 -15.19 2.55
CA VAL A 398 -13.16 -14.03 2.61
C VAL A 398 -12.89 -13.55 4.04
N LEU A 399 -13.93 -13.43 4.86
CA LEU A 399 -13.76 -13.00 6.26
C LEU A 399 -12.96 -14.02 7.07
N ASN A 400 -13.15 -15.32 6.81
CA ASN A 400 -12.34 -16.36 7.44
C ASN A 400 -10.88 -16.33 6.99
N ARG A 401 -10.61 -16.03 5.72
CA ARG A 401 -9.23 -15.82 5.22
C ARG A 401 -8.55 -14.66 5.94
N LEU A 402 -9.25 -13.54 6.19
CA LEU A 402 -8.71 -12.44 7.00
C LEU A 402 -8.31 -12.89 8.40
N VAL A 403 -9.13 -13.72 9.04
CA VAL A 403 -8.83 -14.24 10.38
C VAL A 403 -7.68 -15.25 10.35
N ASP A 404 -7.54 -16.04 9.28
CA ASP A 404 -6.43 -16.99 9.10
C ASP A 404 -5.07 -16.31 8.97
N LEU A 405 -5.04 -15.06 8.50
CA LEU A 405 -3.85 -14.21 8.50
C LEU A 405 -3.45 -13.73 9.91
N GLY A 406 -4.23 -14.07 10.94
CA GLY A 406 -4.05 -13.63 12.33
C GLY A 406 -4.84 -12.37 12.69
N ASN A 407 -5.52 -11.74 11.72
CA ASN A 407 -6.33 -10.56 11.99
C ASN A 407 -7.59 -10.92 12.80
N THR A 408 -8.23 -9.89 13.38
CA THR A 408 -9.49 -10.06 14.11
C THR A 408 -10.61 -9.43 13.31
N VAL A 409 -11.73 -10.14 13.16
CA VAL A 409 -12.91 -9.64 12.43
C VAL A 409 -14.08 -9.59 13.40
N VAL A 410 -14.67 -8.39 13.57
CA VAL A 410 -15.87 -8.16 14.37
C VAL A 410 -16.98 -7.71 13.44
N VAL A 411 -18.08 -8.45 13.42
CA VAL A 411 -19.25 -8.14 12.60
C VAL A 411 -20.45 -7.80 13.48
N ILE A 412 -21.20 -6.76 13.13
CA ILE A 412 -22.54 -6.51 13.66
C ILE A 412 -23.50 -7.22 12.73
N GLU A 413 -24.21 -8.23 13.23
CA GLU A 413 -25.07 -9.04 12.36
C GLU A 413 -26.34 -9.52 13.04
N HIS A 414 -27.34 -9.73 12.19
CA HIS A 414 -28.63 -10.32 12.51
C HIS A 414 -28.87 -11.63 11.75
N ASN A 415 -28.10 -11.87 10.69
CA ASN A 415 -28.22 -13.07 9.87
C ASN A 415 -27.69 -14.31 10.60
N LEU A 416 -28.58 -15.28 10.83
CA LEU A 416 -28.23 -16.53 11.53
C LEU A 416 -27.18 -17.36 10.79
N ASP A 417 -27.10 -17.25 9.46
CA ASP A 417 -26.08 -17.95 8.67
C ASP A 417 -24.67 -17.40 8.93
N VAL A 418 -24.51 -16.12 9.28
CA VAL A 418 -23.23 -15.56 9.73
C VAL A 418 -22.95 -15.95 11.17
N ILE A 419 -23.92 -15.73 12.05
CA ILE A 419 -23.77 -15.92 13.50
C ILE A 419 -23.36 -17.37 13.82
N LYS A 420 -23.94 -18.36 13.15
CA LYS A 420 -23.59 -19.78 13.36
C LYS A 420 -22.15 -20.12 12.95
N THR A 421 -21.57 -19.37 12.01
CA THR A 421 -20.19 -19.58 11.55
C THR A 421 -19.16 -18.90 12.44
N ALA A 422 -19.59 -18.06 13.38
CA ALA A 422 -18.68 -17.28 14.21
C ALA A 422 -17.93 -18.11 15.27
N ASP A 423 -16.70 -17.70 15.57
CA ASP A 423 -15.91 -18.31 16.65
C ASP A 423 -16.41 -17.84 18.02
N TRP A 424 -16.85 -16.58 18.10
CA TRP A 424 -17.34 -15.94 19.31
C TRP A 424 -18.57 -15.06 19.01
N VAL A 425 -19.53 -15.02 19.93
CA VAL A 425 -20.75 -14.22 19.82
C VAL A 425 -20.93 -13.40 21.09
N ILE A 426 -21.26 -12.13 20.93
CA ILE A 426 -21.61 -11.20 22.01
C ILE A 426 -23.05 -10.74 21.78
N ASP A 427 -23.96 -11.18 22.63
CA ASP A 427 -25.40 -10.88 22.50
C ASP A 427 -25.81 -9.72 23.41
N LEU A 428 -26.28 -8.61 22.81
CA LEU A 428 -26.80 -7.44 23.50
C LEU A 428 -28.33 -7.46 23.59
N GLY A 429 -28.87 -7.05 24.72
CA GLY A 429 -30.32 -7.01 24.94
C GLY A 429 -30.67 -6.73 26.40
N PRO A 430 -31.71 -7.37 26.96
CA PRO A 430 -32.63 -8.34 26.33
C PRO A 430 -33.67 -7.72 25.40
N GLU A 431 -33.95 -6.41 25.51
CA GLU A 431 -34.88 -5.69 24.64
C GLU A 431 -34.20 -4.45 24.02
N ALA A 432 -34.96 -3.63 23.29
CA ALA A 432 -34.49 -2.39 22.68
C ALA A 432 -34.63 -1.18 23.61
N GLY A 433 -33.89 -0.10 23.32
CA GLY A 433 -34.01 1.18 24.02
C GLY A 433 -33.61 1.09 25.49
N ASP A 434 -34.37 1.70 26.39
CA ASP A 434 -34.04 1.77 27.82
C ASP A 434 -33.99 0.42 28.54
N SER A 435 -34.72 -0.57 27.99
CA SER A 435 -34.76 -1.96 28.47
C SER A 435 -33.66 -2.84 27.86
N GLY A 436 -32.79 -2.26 27.03
CA GLY A 436 -31.60 -2.90 26.46
C GLY A 436 -30.31 -2.48 27.14
N GLY A 437 -29.19 -2.66 26.43
CA GLY A 437 -27.88 -2.22 26.86
C GLY A 437 -27.18 -3.14 27.87
N PHE A 438 -27.64 -4.38 28.04
CA PHE A 438 -26.98 -5.43 28.82
C PHE A 438 -26.30 -6.46 27.91
N ILE A 439 -25.21 -7.04 28.38
CA ILE A 439 -24.65 -8.27 27.79
C ILE A 439 -25.48 -9.45 28.29
N VAL A 440 -26.23 -10.07 27.40
CA VAL A 440 -27.12 -11.19 27.71
C VAL A 440 -26.33 -12.50 27.77
N ALA A 441 -25.44 -12.69 26.80
CA ALA A 441 -24.56 -13.85 26.72
C ALA A 441 -23.30 -13.48 25.91
N ALA A 442 -22.17 -14.08 26.27
CA ALA A 442 -20.95 -14.03 25.48
C ALA A 442 -20.30 -15.43 25.49
N GLY A 443 -19.89 -15.94 24.34
CA GLY A 443 -19.41 -17.31 24.22
C GLY A 443 -19.34 -17.79 22.78
N THR A 444 -19.12 -19.09 22.58
CA THR A 444 -19.34 -19.73 21.27
C THR A 444 -20.84 -19.68 20.88
N PRO A 445 -21.20 -19.81 19.60
CA PRO A 445 -22.61 -19.97 19.17
C PRO A 445 -23.39 -21.00 20.00
N GLU A 446 -22.76 -22.11 20.36
CA GLU A 446 -23.33 -23.17 21.20
C GLU A 446 -23.56 -22.68 22.65
N ASP A 447 -22.64 -21.89 23.21
CA ASP A 447 -22.79 -21.31 24.56
C ASP A 447 -23.94 -20.31 24.64
N VAL A 448 -24.15 -19.52 23.58
CA VAL A 448 -25.27 -18.56 23.47
C VAL A 448 -26.61 -19.30 23.33
N ALA A 449 -26.66 -20.37 22.52
CA ALA A 449 -27.84 -21.24 22.45
C ALA A 449 -28.13 -21.90 23.81
N ALA A 450 -27.10 -22.36 24.53
CA ALA A 450 -27.25 -22.91 25.87
C ALA A 450 -27.69 -21.85 26.90
N ALA A 451 -27.32 -20.57 26.72
CA ALA A 451 -27.78 -19.47 27.58
C ALA A 451 -29.30 -19.28 27.47
N ALA A 452 -29.87 -19.41 26.28
CA ALA A 452 -31.33 -19.39 26.10
C ALA A 452 -32.02 -20.54 26.85
N ASP A 453 -31.47 -21.75 26.82
CA ASP A 453 -32.01 -22.89 27.59
C ASP A 453 -31.90 -22.66 29.11
N ARG A 454 -30.79 -22.05 29.58
CA ARG A 454 -30.63 -21.67 30.99
C ARG A 454 -31.71 -20.67 31.42
N TYR A 455 -31.98 -19.66 30.59
CA TYR A 455 -33.07 -18.71 30.81
C TYR A 455 -34.42 -19.41 30.90
N GLN A 456 -34.77 -20.28 29.94
CA GLN A 456 -36.05 -21.00 29.94
C GLN A 456 -36.24 -21.87 31.20
N ARG A 457 -35.16 -22.51 31.68
CA ARG A 457 -35.18 -23.29 32.93
C ARG A 457 -35.29 -22.40 34.18
N ALA A 458 -34.66 -21.23 34.17
CA ALA A 458 -34.68 -20.27 35.28
C ALA A 458 -36.02 -19.51 35.39
N ALA A 459 -36.64 -19.18 34.25
CA ALA A 459 -37.96 -18.57 34.16
C ALA A 459 -39.04 -19.45 34.81
N LYS A 460 -38.94 -20.79 34.65
CA LYS A 460 -39.81 -21.76 35.35
C LYS A 460 -39.63 -21.77 36.87
N LYS A 461 -38.53 -21.22 37.39
CA LYS A 461 -38.17 -21.18 38.82
C LYS A 461 -38.18 -19.76 39.43
N ASN A 462 -38.72 -18.76 38.72
CA ASN A 462 -38.78 -17.35 39.16
C ASN A 462 -37.42 -16.76 39.63
N ARG A 463 -36.32 -17.13 38.99
CA ARG A 463 -34.99 -16.53 39.25
C ARG A 463 -34.74 -15.38 38.28
N ALA A 464 -34.68 -14.16 38.82
CA ALA A 464 -34.72 -12.91 38.05
C ALA A 464 -33.36 -12.41 37.51
N GLU A 465 -32.25 -13.11 37.75
CA GLU A 465 -30.89 -12.62 37.43
C GLU A 465 -30.37 -13.01 36.04
N ILE A 466 -31.15 -13.74 35.24
CA ILE A 466 -30.72 -14.19 33.89
C ILE A 466 -31.55 -13.47 32.84
N HIS A 467 -30.88 -12.77 31.93
CA HIS A 467 -31.52 -12.10 30.80
C HIS A 467 -31.85 -13.09 29.66
N ARG A 468 -32.91 -12.81 28.91
CA ARG A 468 -33.34 -13.63 27.77
C ARG A 468 -32.51 -13.32 26.53
N SER A 469 -31.92 -14.35 25.91
CA SER A 469 -31.26 -14.23 24.60
C SER A 469 -32.22 -14.59 23.47
N HIS A 470 -32.72 -13.58 22.75
CA HIS A 470 -33.51 -13.82 21.53
C HIS A 470 -32.66 -14.46 20.44
N THR A 471 -31.38 -14.11 20.35
CA THR A 471 -30.43 -14.69 19.40
C THR A 471 -30.21 -16.18 19.67
N GLY A 472 -29.97 -16.57 20.93
CA GLY A 472 -29.77 -17.97 21.29
C GLY A 472 -31.00 -18.85 21.00
N GLU A 473 -32.21 -18.34 21.21
CA GLU A 473 -33.45 -19.04 20.87
C GLU A 473 -33.61 -19.28 19.36
N ALA A 474 -33.21 -18.32 18.53
CA ALA A 474 -33.27 -18.43 17.07
C ALA A 474 -32.14 -19.27 16.49
N LEU A 475 -30.96 -19.23 17.11
CA LEU A 475 -29.75 -19.91 16.64
C LEU A 475 -29.78 -21.42 16.90
N LYS A 476 -30.42 -21.86 17.99
CA LYS A 476 -30.52 -23.27 18.38
C LYS A 476 -31.02 -24.21 17.25
N PRO A 477 -32.20 -24.00 16.63
CA PRO A 477 -32.67 -24.88 15.57
C PRO A 477 -31.75 -24.87 14.33
N VAL A 478 -31.04 -23.76 14.08
CA VAL A 478 -30.13 -23.63 12.94
C VAL A 478 -28.84 -24.43 13.19
N LEU A 479 -28.32 -24.43 14.42
CA LEU A 479 -27.17 -25.26 14.80
C LEU A 479 -27.52 -26.75 14.77
N GLU A 480 -28.70 -27.13 15.26
CA GLU A 480 -29.16 -28.53 15.28
C GLU A 480 -29.42 -29.11 13.88
N ALA A 481 -29.85 -28.28 12.92
CA ALA A 481 -30.20 -28.73 11.57
C ALA A 481 -29.00 -29.15 10.70
N GLY A 482 -27.80 -28.60 10.94
CA GLY A 482 -26.63 -28.80 10.08
C GLY A 482 -26.81 -28.22 8.66
N PRO A 483 -25.92 -28.52 7.69
CA PRO A 483 -24.83 -29.49 7.74
C PRO A 483 -23.63 -29.01 8.58
N HIS A 484 -22.91 -29.94 9.21
CA HIS A 484 -21.68 -29.66 9.97
C HIS A 484 -20.45 -30.04 9.15
N GLN A 485 -19.50 -29.13 8.99
CA GLN A 485 -18.27 -29.38 8.23
C GLN A 485 -17.07 -28.68 8.89
N PRO A 486 -15.86 -29.25 8.79
CA PRO A 486 -14.66 -28.54 9.22
C PRO A 486 -14.40 -27.35 8.29
N ARG A 487 -14.06 -26.22 8.89
CA ARG A 487 -13.57 -25.02 8.21
C ARG A 487 -12.26 -25.32 7.48
N THR A 488 -12.19 -24.89 6.23
CA THR A 488 -10.97 -24.88 5.44
C THR A 488 -10.03 -23.77 5.92
N VAL A 489 -8.78 -24.11 6.19
CA VAL A 489 -7.72 -23.13 6.49
C VAL A 489 -7.10 -22.71 5.17
N HIS A 490 -7.08 -21.41 4.90
CA HIS A 490 -6.51 -20.90 3.65
C HIS A 490 -4.98 -20.85 3.73
N ASP A 491 -4.31 -21.43 2.73
CA ASP A 491 -2.86 -21.41 2.62
C ASP A 491 -2.42 -20.30 1.66
N PHE A 492 -1.93 -19.20 2.24
CA PHE A 492 -1.46 -18.03 1.48
C PHE A 492 -0.15 -18.28 0.72
N THR A 493 0.62 -19.30 1.08
CA THR A 493 1.92 -19.57 0.42
C THR A 493 1.73 -20.06 -1.02
N LYS A 494 0.65 -20.81 -1.28
CA LYS A 494 0.29 -21.30 -2.63
C LYS A 494 -0.09 -20.18 -3.59
N ASP A 495 -0.60 -19.06 -3.09
CA ASP A 495 -0.95 -17.91 -3.92
C ASP A 495 0.29 -17.10 -4.36
N GLU A 496 1.43 -17.31 -3.69
CA GLU A 496 2.69 -16.60 -3.96
C GLU A 496 3.69 -17.43 -4.78
N GLU A 497 3.37 -18.69 -5.09
CA GLU A 497 4.23 -19.52 -5.93
C GLU A 497 4.29 -18.95 -7.37
N PRO A 498 5.49 -18.65 -7.89
CA PRO A 498 5.66 -18.14 -9.25
C PRO A 498 5.22 -19.21 -10.25
N GLN A 499 4.35 -18.84 -11.18
CA GLN A 499 3.92 -19.67 -12.29
C GLN A 499 4.93 -19.57 -13.45
N ALA A 500 5.01 -20.61 -14.27
CA ALA A 500 6.00 -20.69 -15.36
C ALA A 500 5.90 -19.55 -16.40
N ASP A 501 4.70 -18.97 -16.56
CA ASP A 501 4.41 -17.87 -17.50
C ASP A 501 4.45 -16.48 -16.84
N ASP A 502 4.93 -16.37 -15.59
CA ASP A 502 4.95 -15.10 -14.87
C ASP A 502 6.04 -14.16 -15.43
N LEU A 503 5.62 -12.94 -15.78
CA LEU A 503 6.46 -11.85 -16.26
C LEU A 503 6.58 -10.77 -15.17
N ASP A 504 7.79 -10.25 -14.95
CA ASP A 504 7.95 -8.99 -14.25
C ASP A 504 7.49 -7.86 -15.19
N PRO A 505 6.62 -6.92 -14.75
CA PRO A 505 6.27 -5.72 -15.51
C PRO A 505 7.48 -4.96 -16.10
N VAL A 506 8.65 -5.04 -15.46
CA VAL A 506 9.89 -4.42 -15.93
C VAL A 506 10.52 -5.18 -17.12
N ASP A 507 10.28 -6.48 -17.21
CA ASP A 507 10.82 -7.34 -18.27
C ASP A 507 9.94 -7.34 -19.53
N VAL A 508 8.70 -6.85 -19.44
CA VAL A 508 7.81 -6.67 -20.60
C VAL A 508 8.43 -5.68 -21.60
N GLY A 509 8.76 -6.20 -22.78
CA GLY A 509 9.37 -5.43 -23.88
C GLY A 509 10.87 -5.22 -23.77
N ARG A 510 11.58 -5.95 -22.88
CA ARG A 510 13.04 -5.89 -22.72
C ARG A 510 13.81 -6.62 -23.83
N GLU A 511 13.17 -7.60 -24.48
CA GLU A 511 13.72 -8.32 -25.63
C GLU A 511 13.66 -7.51 -26.94
N VAL A 512 12.77 -6.52 -27.00
CA VAL A 512 12.60 -5.66 -28.17
C VAL A 512 13.65 -4.56 -28.11
N LYS A 513 14.70 -4.67 -28.94
CA LYS A 513 15.65 -3.58 -29.15
C LYS A 513 14.90 -2.35 -29.65
N MET A 514 14.96 -1.28 -28.90
CA MET A 514 14.30 -0.02 -29.28
C MET A 514 15.01 0.58 -30.50
N PRO A 515 14.36 1.41 -31.33
CA PRO A 515 14.99 1.97 -32.52
C PRO A 515 16.27 2.74 -32.25
N TRP A 516 16.38 3.42 -31.09
CA TRP A 516 17.60 4.09 -30.67
C TRP A 516 18.73 3.13 -30.23
N GLU A 517 18.40 1.90 -29.83
CA GLU A 517 19.38 0.85 -29.51
C GLU A 517 19.80 0.06 -30.75
N ALA A 518 18.92 -0.04 -31.76
CA ALA A 518 19.18 -0.74 -33.01
C ALA A 518 19.95 0.13 -34.01
N ASP A 519 19.51 1.37 -34.24
CA ASP A 519 20.15 2.35 -35.12
C ASP A 519 20.01 3.75 -34.51
N GLY A 520 20.77 3.97 -33.43
CA GLY A 520 20.72 5.20 -32.63
C GLY A 520 21.02 6.46 -33.45
N ARG A 521 21.99 6.40 -34.37
CA ARG A 521 22.34 7.56 -35.20
C ARG A 521 21.17 7.97 -36.07
N ARG A 522 20.53 7.01 -36.77
CA ARG A 522 19.34 7.30 -37.59
C ARG A 522 18.13 7.74 -36.77
N TRP A 523 17.89 7.13 -35.61
CA TRP A 523 16.82 7.57 -34.70
C TRP A 523 16.95 9.05 -34.34
N HIS A 524 18.14 9.49 -33.95
CA HIS A 524 18.35 10.85 -33.48
C HIS A 524 18.42 11.90 -34.60
N THR A 525 18.74 11.50 -35.84
CA THR A 525 18.97 12.39 -36.99
C THR A 525 17.86 12.35 -38.04
N VAL A 526 17.00 11.33 -38.06
CA VAL A 526 15.91 11.18 -39.02
C VAL A 526 14.61 10.84 -38.32
N ASP A 527 14.55 9.69 -37.65
CA ASP A 527 13.29 9.08 -37.15
C ASP A 527 12.84 9.59 -35.76
N ARG A 528 13.36 10.74 -35.34
CA ARG A 528 13.24 11.31 -33.98
C ARG A 528 11.80 11.72 -33.66
N VAL A 529 11.43 11.46 -32.40
CA VAL A 529 10.14 11.84 -31.83
C VAL A 529 10.37 12.70 -30.58
N SER A 530 9.53 13.71 -30.40
CA SER A 530 9.62 14.62 -29.26
C SER A 530 9.25 13.91 -27.93
N ARG A 531 9.53 14.57 -26.81
CA ARG A 531 9.14 14.09 -25.47
C ARG A 531 7.63 13.90 -25.31
N SER A 532 6.82 14.64 -26.07
CA SER A 532 5.36 14.53 -26.06
C SER A 532 4.83 13.47 -27.04
N GLY A 533 5.70 12.83 -27.82
CA GLY A 533 5.31 11.87 -28.85
C GLY A 533 4.98 12.50 -30.21
N GLY A 534 5.17 13.81 -30.36
CA GLY A 534 4.97 14.54 -31.61
C GLY A 534 6.21 14.56 -32.52
N PRO A 535 6.10 15.04 -33.77
CA PRO A 535 7.22 15.10 -34.70
C PRO A 535 8.26 16.16 -34.28
N CYS A 536 9.54 15.83 -34.31
CA CYS A 536 10.60 16.84 -34.17
C CYS A 536 10.80 17.58 -35.49
N ARG A 537 10.89 18.92 -35.43
CA ARG A 537 10.91 19.83 -36.58
C ARG A 537 12.24 20.57 -36.80
N TRP A 538 13.19 20.49 -35.85
CA TRP A 538 14.56 20.98 -36.07
C TRP A 538 15.32 20.07 -37.05
N ASP A 539 16.29 20.60 -37.79
CA ASP A 539 17.04 19.86 -38.83
C ASP A 539 18.02 18.84 -38.25
N GLY A 540 17.80 17.56 -38.58
CA GLY A 540 18.61 16.43 -38.12
C GLY A 540 20.07 16.48 -38.56
N ARG A 541 20.36 17.17 -39.67
CA ARG A 541 21.72 17.35 -40.20
C ARG A 541 22.63 18.07 -39.22
N ILE A 542 22.07 18.95 -38.38
CA ILE A 542 22.82 19.66 -37.33
C ILE A 542 23.57 18.67 -36.44
N LEU A 543 22.86 17.65 -35.95
CA LEU A 543 23.44 16.68 -35.03
C LEU A 543 24.43 15.76 -35.75
N ALA A 544 24.11 15.33 -36.97
CA ALA A 544 24.97 14.44 -37.75
C ALA A 544 26.35 15.08 -37.99
N GLU A 545 26.37 16.31 -38.53
CA GLU A 545 27.62 17.00 -38.89
C GLU A 545 28.44 17.41 -37.65
N VAL A 546 27.78 17.85 -36.57
CA VAL A 546 28.48 18.20 -35.32
C VAL A 546 29.13 16.97 -34.70
N VAL A 547 28.44 15.82 -34.67
CA VAL A 547 29.01 14.58 -34.14
C VAL A 547 30.18 14.12 -35.02
N ASP A 548 30.01 14.11 -36.34
CA ASP A 548 31.07 13.71 -37.29
C ASP A 548 32.31 14.58 -37.14
N ARG A 549 32.14 15.89 -36.91
CA ARG A 549 33.26 16.81 -36.65
C ARG A 549 33.96 16.52 -35.32
N ILE A 550 33.22 16.17 -34.27
CA ILE A 550 33.81 15.82 -32.96
C ILE A 550 34.53 14.48 -33.02
N GLU A 551 33.99 13.49 -33.73
CA GLU A 551 34.56 12.14 -33.89
C GLU A 551 35.82 12.11 -34.75
N GLN A 552 36.12 13.15 -35.54
CA GLN A 552 37.42 13.33 -36.20
C GLN A 552 38.60 13.46 -35.21
N SER A 553 38.32 13.70 -33.92
CA SER A 553 39.32 13.79 -32.86
C SER A 553 39.41 12.51 -32.05
N ASP A 554 40.63 11.95 -31.93
CA ASP A 554 40.91 10.72 -31.14
C ASP A 554 40.77 10.89 -29.61
N GLN A 555 40.30 12.04 -29.13
CA GLN A 555 40.22 12.38 -27.70
C GLN A 555 38.98 11.83 -26.99
N PHE A 556 38.01 11.32 -27.74
CA PHE A 556 36.69 10.93 -27.25
C PHE A 556 36.41 9.42 -27.39
N SER A 557 35.50 8.92 -26.56
CA SER A 557 34.92 7.58 -26.75
C SER A 557 33.87 7.62 -27.87
N PRO A 558 33.52 6.47 -28.48
CA PRO A 558 32.41 6.41 -29.44
C PRO A 558 31.14 7.05 -28.88
N THR A 559 30.40 7.75 -29.75
CA THR A 559 29.17 8.43 -29.35
C THR A 559 28.14 7.45 -28.79
N ASP A 560 27.59 7.78 -27.61
CA ASP A 560 26.55 7.01 -26.95
C ASP A 560 25.17 7.46 -27.46
N TRP A 561 24.60 6.62 -28.33
CA TRP A 561 23.25 6.79 -28.89
C TRP A 561 22.18 5.96 -28.16
N SER A 562 22.53 5.29 -27.07
CA SER A 562 21.65 4.30 -26.42
C SER A 562 20.44 4.88 -25.69
N GLN A 563 20.32 6.21 -25.60
CA GLN A 563 19.22 6.87 -24.89
C GLN A 563 18.26 7.57 -25.84
N ARG A 564 16.97 7.26 -25.74
CA ARG A 564 15.87 7.80 -26.58
C ARG A 564 15.94 9.30 -26.92
N GLY A 565 16.35 10.16 -25.99
CA GLY A 565 16.26 11.62 -26.15
C GLY A 565 17.55 12.39 -25.87
N VAL A 566 18.67 11.70 -25.67
CA VAL A 566 19.97 12.32 -25.37
C VAL A 566 21.07 11.57 -26.10
N VAL A 567 21.91 12.31 -26.82
CA VAL A 567 23.14 11.79 -27.41
C VAL A 567 24.33 12.34 -26.61
N GLU A 568 25.21 11.46 -26.17
CA GLU A 568 26.33 11.80 -25.29
C GLU A 568 27.68 11.40 -25.89
N ILE A 569 28.64 12.32 -25.91
CA ILE A 569 30.05 12.04 -26.23
C ILE A 569 30.88 12.18 -24.97
N ARG A 570 31.57 11.11 -24.60
CA ARG A 570 32.43 11.04 -23.42
C ARG A 570 33.90 11.23 -23.77
N ALA A 571 34.68 11.72 -22.82
CA ALA A 571 36.14 11.65 -22.92
C ALA A 571 36.62 10.19 -23.02
N ALA A 572 37.78 9.96 -23.65
CA ALA A 572 38.40 8.63 -23.70
C ALA A 572 38.64 8.02 -22.29
N LYS A 573 38.96 8.86 -21.28
CA LYS A 573 39.02 8.45 -19.87
C LYS A 573 37.69 8.71 -19.18
N LYS A 574 37.01 7.65 -18.70
CA LYS A 574 35.74 7.73 -17.94
C LYS A 574 35.76 8.73 -16.76
N SER A 575 36.90 8.92 -16.10
CA SER A 575 37.06 9.84 -14.96
C SER A 575 36.91 11.32 -15.32
N THR A 576 37.14 11.69 -16.58
CA THR A 576 37.10 13.09 -17.05
C THR A 576 35.66 13.56 -17.29
N GLY A 577 34.74 12.64 -17.57
CA GLY A 577 33.31 12.92 -17.77
C GLY A 577 32.92 13.14 -19.24
N TRP A 578 31.73 13.71 -19.46
CA TRP A 578 31.17 13.99 -20.79
C TRP A 578 31.67 15.33 -21.35
N PHE A 579 31.81 15.39 -22.68
CA PHE A 579 32.17 16.60 -23.44
C PHE A 579 30.96 17.21 -24.11
N PHE A 580 30.14 16.39 -24.79
CA PHE A 580 28.99 16.86 -25.55
C PHE A 580 27.71 16.16 -25.14
N HIS A 581 26.62 16.93 -25.00
CA HIS A 581 25.25 16.46 -24.81
C HIS A 581 24.33 17.13 -25.82
N ALA A 582 23.65 16.34 -26.64
CA ALA A 582 22.55 16.81 -27.48
C ALA A 582 21.22 16.29 -26.96
N ILE A 583 20.31 17.19 -26.60
CA ILE A 583 18.95 16.87 -26.17
C ILE A 583 18.06 16.91 -27.40
N THR A 584 17.71 15.73 -27.91
CA THR A 584 17.05 15.54 -29.22
C THR A 584 15.53 15.45 -29.13
N GLY A 585 14.98 15.31 -27.92
CA GLY A 585 13.54 15.17 -27.68
C GLY A 585 12.73 16.47 -27.63
N GLU A 586 13.32 17.63 -27.95
CA GLU A 586 12.57 18.89 -28.06
C GLU A 586 11.97 19.02 -29.47
N GLU A 587 10.75 19.56 -29.56
CA GLU A 587 9.99 19.59 -30.83
C GLU A 587 10.61 20.53 -31.86
N TRP A 588 11.00 21.74 -31.45
CA TRP A 588 11.37 22.80 -32.39
C TRP A 588 12.86 23.14 -32.42
N LEU A 589 13.61 22.84 -31.35
CA LEU A 589 15.01 23.24 -31.22
C LEU A 589 15.86 22.05 -30.78
N LEU A 590 17.02 21.87 -31.41
CA LEU A 590 18.07 21.01 -30.89
C LEU A 590 18.86 21.77 -29.83
N LYS A 591 18.86 21.25 -28.61
CA LYS A 591 19.64 21.82 -27.52
C LYS A 591 20.95 21.06 -27.36
N MET A 592 22.04 21.71 -27.71
CA MET A 592 23.40 21.18 -27.61
C MET A 592 24.13 21.79 -26.42
N LYS A 593 24.96 21.00 -25.75
CA LYS A 593 25.80 21.46 -24.64
C LYS A 593 27.21 20.94 -24.82
N PHE A 594 28.16 21.86 -24.76
CA PHE A 594 29.59 21.58 -24.81
C PHE A 594 30.18 21.89 -23.45
N ARG A 595 30.96 20.96 -22.91
CA ARG A 595 31.65 21.12 -21.64
C ARG A 595 33.14 21.26 -21.89
N THR A 596 33.75 22.32 -21.36
CA THR A 596 35.16 22.65 -21.54
C THR A 596 35.80 23.09 -20.22
N GLY A 597 37.11 23.35 -20.23
CA GLY A 597 37.82 23.91 -19.09
C GLY A 597 37.34 25.34 -18.77
N ARG A 598 37.37 25.73 -17.50
CA ARG A 598 37.01 27.09 -17.11
C ARG A 598 37.97 28.12 -17.73
N GLY A 599 37.40 29.13 -18.40
CA GLY A 599 38.16 30.19 -19.06
C GLY A 599 38.60 29.83 -20.47
N THR A 600 38.08 28.74 -21.05
CA THR A 600 38.25 28.44 -22.48
C THR A 600 37.53 29.48 -23.34
N PHE A 601 36.37 29.95 -22.90
CA PHE A 601 35.56 30.91 -23.64
C PHE A 601 35.23 32.14 -22.81
N ASP A 602 35.26 33.32 -23.43
CA ASP A 602 34.59 34.50 -22.88
C ASP A 602 33.08 34.38 -23.08
N ARG A 603 32.30 34.82 -22.08
CA ARG A 603 30.84 34.60 -22.10
C ARG A 603 30.13 35.42 -23.16
N GLN A 604 30.59 36.65 -23.38
CA GLN A 604 29.94 37.59 -24.27
C GLN A 604 30.46 37.41 -25.70
N ALA A 605 31.77 37.17 -25.85
CA ALA A 605 32.38 36.90 -27.14
C ALA A 605 31.78 35.67 -27.85
N VAL A 606 31.44 34.58 -27.13
CA VAL A 606 30.81 33.39 -27.76
C VAL A 606 29.40 33.67 -28.25
N VAL A 607 28.64 34.52 -27.55
CA VAL A 607 27.29 34.88 -27.98
C VAL A 607 27.34 35.76 -29.23
N GLU A 608 28.27 36.72 -29.26
CA GLU A 608 28.52 37.60 -30.40
C GLU A 608 29.11 36.84 -31.60
N GLN A 609 30.04 35.90 -31.37
CA GLN A 609 30.66 35.08 -32.42
C GLN A 609 29.65 34.16 -33.11
N LEU A 610 28.74 33.54 -32.36
CA LEU A 610 27.77 32.61 -32.92
C LEU A 610 26.54 33.31 -33.52
N ASP A 611 26.25 34.54 -33.11
CA ASP A 611 25.20 35.42 -33.64
C ASP A 611 23.87 34.70 -33.97
N LEU A 612 23.41 33.87 -33.02
CA LEU A 612 22.16 33.13 -33.17
C LEU A 612 20.98 34.08 -32.91
N LYS A 613 20.19 34.35 -33.95
CA LYS A 613 19.00 35.21 -33.89
C LYS A 613 18.07 34.83 -32.73
N PRO A 614 17.60 35.76 -31.90
CA PRO A 614 16.58 35.48 -30.89
C PRO A 614 15.28 34.91 -31.48
N LEU A 615 14.48 34.20 -30.66
CA LEU A 615 13.27 33.52 -31.15
C LEU A 615 12.20 34.49 -31.67
N ASN A 616 12.15 35.73 -31.15
CA ASN A 616 11.22 36.76 -31.64
C ASN A 616 11.54 37.28 -33.06
N GLU A 617 12.72 36.99 -33.59
CA GLU A 617 13.14 37.34 -34.94
C GLU A 617 12.96 36.18 -35.93
N MET A 618 12.33 35.08 -35.47
CA MET A 618 12.03 33.87 -36.24
C MET A 618 10.51 33.64 -36.27
N PRO A 619 9.73 34.41 -37.05
CA PRO A 619 8.27 34.32 -37.09
C PRO A 619 7.74 32.95 -37.54
N GLU A 620 8.57 32.13 -38.17
CA GLU A 620 8.29 30.76 -38.59
C GLU A 620 8.17 29.75 -37.44
N LEU A 621 8.66 30.09 -36.24
CA LEU A 621 8.59 29.24 -35.05
C LEU A 621 7.44 29.69 -34.12
N PRO A 622 6.60 28.77 -33.62
CA PRO A 622 5.57 29.10 -32.63
C PRO A 622 6.17 29.23 -31.21
N LEU A 623 7.35 29.84 -31.10
CA LEU A 623 8.09 30.05 -29.87
C LEU A 623 8.39 31.53 -29.69
N TYR A 624 8.21 32.06 -28.47
CA TYR A 624 8.47 33.47 -28.17
C TYR A 624 9.57 33.61 -27.12
N GLY A 625 10.53 34.48 -27.35
CA GLY A 625 11.57 34.81 -26.38
C GLY A 625 12.67 35.70 -26.95
N ARG A 626 13.12 36.67 -26.17
CA ARG A 626 14.24 37.59 -26.49
C ARG A 626 15.59 37.12 -25.93
N GLU A 627 15.62 35.95 -25.28
CA GLU A 627 16.84 35.45 -24.68
C GLU A 627 17.83 34.97 -25.76
N PRO A 628 19.14 35.19 -25.58
CA PRO A 628 20.16 34.61 -26.44
C PRO A 628 20.05 33.08 -26.49
N ARG A 629 20.12 32.51 -27.69
CA ARG A 629 20.08 31.04 -27.91
C ARG A 629 21.43 30.37 -27.69
N ALA A 630 22.51 31.15 -27.57
CA ALA A 630 23.80 30.71 -27.06
C ALA A 630 23.99 31.21 -25.62
N LYS A 631 24.42 30.34 -24.72
CA LYS A 631 24.68 30.67 -23.31
C LYS A 631 25.96 30.01 -22.82
N CYS A 632 26.90 30.82 -22.35
CA CYS A 632 28.14 30.34 -21.76
C CYS A 632 28.14 30.56 -20.24
N ARG A 633 28.31 29.49 -19.45
CA ARG A 633 28.26 29.52 -17.98
C ARG A 633 29.39 28.73 -17.35
N ASN A 634 29.91 29.24 -16.23
CA ASN A 634 30.87 28.47 -15.42
C ASN A 634 30.09 27.56 -14.47
N LEU A 635 30.35 26.25 -14.55
CA LEU A 635 29.77 25.26 -13.65
C LEU A 635 30.55 25.24 -12.32
N ARG A 636 30.01 24.52 -11.33
CA ARG A 636 30.75 24.28 -10.08
C ARG A 636 32.00 23.43 -10.36
N GLY A 637 33.15 23.93 -9.95
CA GLY A 637 34.45 23.30 -10.18
C GLY A 637 35.18 23.94 -11.36
N PRO A 638 36.08 23.19 -12.03
CA PRO A 638 36.95 23.73 -13.08
C PRO A 638 36.31 23.69 -14.48
N TRP A 639 34.98 23.59 -14.56
CA TRP A 639 34.26 23.36 -15.80
C TRP A 639 33.50 24.60 -16.28
N GLN A 640 33.45 24.78 -17.58
CA GLN A 640 32.61 25.73 -18.30
C GLN A 640 31.67 24.94 -19.20
N GLU A 641 30.44 25.42 -19.36
CA GLU A 641 29.42 24.82 -20.22
C GLU A 641 28.89 25.89 -21.19
N VAL A 642 28.87 25.55 -22.47
CA VAL A 642 28.26 26.34 -23.53
C VAL A 642 27.02 25.60 -24.02
N GLU A 643 25.84 26.19 -23.81
CA GLU A 643 24.55 25.70 -24.27
C GLU A 643 24.12 26.45 -25.52
N LEU A 644 23.79 25.74 -26.61
CA LEU A 644 23.29 26.28 -27.87
C LEU A 644 21.91 25.70 -28.18
N ARG A 645 21.03 26.50 -28.79
CA ARG A 645 19.71 26.08 -29.27
C ARG A 645 19.54 26.42 -30.74
N VAL A 646 19.49 25.40 -31.59
CA VAL A 646 19.54 25.54 -33.05
C VAL A 646 18.32 24.88 -33.67
N HIS A 647 17.75 25.49 -34.70
CA HIS A 647 16.60 25.01 -35.45
C HIS A 647 16.99 24.47 -36.84
N SER A 648 17.71 25.26 -37.64
CA SER A 648 18.12 24.93 -39.02
C SER A 648 19.63 24.73 -39.13
N TYR A 649 20.05 23.91 -40.10
CA TYR A 649 21.47 23.71 -40.42
C TYR A 649 22.14 25.00 -40.89
N ASP A 650 21.43 25.88 -41.62
CA ASP A 650 21.97 27.16 -42.12
C ASP A 650 22.41 28.12 -41.00
N GLU A 651 21.94 27.89 -39.77
CA GLU A 651 22.36 28.68 -38.60
C GLU A 651 23.76 28.32 -38.11
N ILE A 652 24.22 27.09 -38.40
CA ILE A 652 25.52 26.58 -37.96
C ILE A 652 26.49 26.34 -39.11
N ASP A 653 26.03 26.38 -40.36
CA ASP A 653 26.88 26.28 -41.55
C ASP A 653 27.64 27.60 -41.81
N ARG A 654 28.45 27.99 -40.81
CA ARG A 654 29.25 29.19 -40.80
C ARG A 654 30.64 28.88 -40.26
N PRO A 655 31.72 29.46 -40.81
CA PRO A 655 33.08 29.22 -40.34
C PRO A 655 33.26 29.50 -38.84
N GLU A 656 32.54 30.49 -38.31
CA GLU A 656 32.60 30.91 -36.91
C GLU A 656 32.13 29.82 -35.94
N PHE A 657 31.09 29.06 -36.33
CA PHE A 657 30.56 27.96 -35.53
C PHE A 657 31.53 26.78 -35.50
N TRP A 658 32.08 26.40 -36.66
CA TRP A 658 33.04 25.28 -36.74
C TRP A 658 34.35 25.60 -36.00
N SER A 659 34.83 26.83 -36.09
CA SER A 659 35.95 27.33 -35.28
C SER A 659 35.66 27.25 -33.77
N PHE A 660 34.41 27.54 -33.36
CA PHE A 660 33.98 27.36 -31.97
C PHE A 660 34.01 25.88 -31.54
N VAL A 661 33.54 24.95 -32.36
CA VAL A 661 33.55 23.50 -32.05
C VAL A 661 34.99 23.00 -31.90
N ASP A 662 35.88 23.37 -32.82
CA ASP A 662 37.30 22.98 -32.78
C ASP A 662 37.98 23.56 -31.51
N ALA A 663 37.74 24.85 -31.20
CA ALA A 663 38.22 25.47 -29.97
C ALA A 663 37.67 24.80 -28.69
N ALA A 664 36.43 24.30 -28.73
CA ALA A 664 35.84 23.58 -27.62
C ALA A 664 36.52 22.23 -27.40
N VAL A 665 36.80 21.48 -28.47
CA VAL A 665 37.54 20.21 -28.44
C VAL A 665 38.94 20.44 -27.87
N GLU A 666 39.68 21.44 -28.37
CA GLU A 666 41.01 21.77 -27.85
C GLU A 666 41.00 22.23 -26.39
N GLY A 667 39.99 23.03 -26.01
CA GLY A 667 39.83 23.52 -24.65
C GLY A 667 39.56 22.39 -23.65
N PHE A 668 38.78 21.39 -24.06
CA PHE A 668 38.56 20.19 -23.28
C PHE A 668 39.81 19.31 -23.21
N GLY A 669 40.54 19.14 -24.32
CA GLY A 669 41.80 18.39 -24.38
C GLY A 669 42.88 18.98 -23.46
N ARG A 670 43.13 20.28 -23.55
CA ARG A 670 44.07 21.01 -22.66
C ARG A 670 43.71 20.84 -21.19
N PHE A 671 42.43 20.86 -20.87
CA PHE A 671 41.96 20.63 -19.52
C PHE A 671 42.18 19.17 -19.07
N SER A 672 41.82 18.20 -19.91
CA SER A 672 42.01 16.77 -19.66
C SER A 672 43.49 16.41 -19.41
N MET A 673 44.42 17.02 -20.16
CA MET A 673 45.86 16.87 -19.94
C MET A 673 46.33 17.53 -18.63
N LYS A 674 45.87 18.75 -18.31
CA LYS A 674 46.20 19.41 -17.03
C LYS A 674 45.68 18.64 -15.81
N VAL A 675 44.48 18.07 -15.91
CA VAL A 675 43.89 17.17 -14.90
C VAL A 675 44.78 15.94 -14.68
N SER A 676 45.34 15.38 -15.75
CA SER A 676 46.22 14.21 -15.67
C SER A 676 47.59 14.53 -15.05
N ASN A 677 48.08 15.78 -15.17
CA ASN A 677 49.41 16.19 -14.68
C ASN A 677 49.43 16.83 -13.27
N LYS A 678 48.29 17.33 -12.74
CA LYS A 678 48.19 17.86 -11.35
C LYS A 678 46.87 17.45 -10.67
N PRO A 679 46.78 16.23 -10.10
CA PRO A 679 45.57 15.75 -9.40
C PRO A 679 45.18 16.57 -8.17
N SER A 680 46.15 17.30 -7.57
CA SER A 680 46.00 18.05 -6.32
C SER A 680 45.13 19.31 -6.43
N GLU A 681 44.96 19.88 -7.62
CA GLU A 681 44.10 21.08 -7.84
C GLU A 681 42.61 20.72 -7.98
N LEU A 682 42.30 19.52 -8.46
CA LEU A 682 40.93 19.02 -8.64
C LEU A 682 40.41 18.24 -7.44
N MET A 683 41.28 17.47 -6.80
CA MET A 683 40.98 16.65 -5.63
C MET A 683 41.89 17.01 -4.45
N PRO A 684 41.83 18.25 -3.94
CA PRO A 684 42.68 18.70 -2.83
C PRO A 684 42.53 17.84 -1.57
N TRP A 685 41.41 17.12 -1.42
CA TRP A 685 41.21 16.18 -0.31
C TRP A 685 42.06 14.92 -0.41
N LYS A 686 42.36 14.40 -1.61
CA LYS A 686 43.28 13.26 -1.76
C LYS A 686 44.73 13.65 -1.45
N ALA A 687 45.12 14.88 -1.79
CA ALA A 687 46.47 15.39 -1.52
C ALA A 687 46.68 15.81 -0.04
N LEU A 688 45.66 16.42 0.58
CA LEU A 688 45.74 16.90 1.96
C LEU A 688 45.29 15.85 3.00
N GLY A 689 44.58 14.81 2.56
CA GLY A 689 44.05 13.73 3.40
C GLY A 689 43.34 14.26 4.64
N ARG A 690 43.84 13.85 5.81
CA ARG A 690 43.34 14.31 7.12
C ARG A 690 43.21 15.84 7.19
N LYS A 691 44.22 16.61 6.75
CA LYS A 691 44.22 18.08 6.84
C LYS A 691 43.03 18.72 6.11
N TRP A 692 42.52 18.11 5.03
CA TRP A 692 41.37 18.64 4.30
C TRP A 692 40.11 18.75 5.18
N HIS A 693 39.84 17.77 6.03
CA HIS A 693 38.59 17.70 6.78
C HIS A 693 38.52 18.75 7.88
N PHE A 694 39.67 19.19 8.41
CA PHE A 694 39.80 20.25 9.41
C PHE A 694 39.81 21.66 8.80
N LEU A 695 40.12 21.80 7.50
CA LEU A 695 40.08 23.09 6.83
C LEU A 695 38.65 23.57 6.57
N ARG A 696 38.43 24.89 6.67
CA ARG A 696 37.17 25.55 6.26
C ARG A 696 36.95 25.53 4.73
N LYS A 697 37.98 25.16 3.95
CA LYS A 697 37.87 24.94 2.50
C LYS A 697 37.06 23.66 2.23
N GLY A 698 36.13 23.70 1.26
CA GLY A 698 35.30 22.54 0.86
C GLY A 698 33.83 22.55 1.34
N PHE A 699 33.43 23.54 2.14
CA PHE A 699 32.02 23.79 2.47
C PHE A 699 31.29 24.53 1.33
N THR A 700 29.96 24.43 1.28
CA THR A 700 29.13 25.19 0.34
C THR A 700 29.23 26.69 0.62
N ALA A 701 29.52 27.50 -0.39
CA ALA A 701 29.68 28.96 -0.26
C ALA A 701 28.42 29.63 0.32
N GLY A 702 28.62 30.66 1.15
CA GLY A 702 27.54 31.53 1.67
C GLY A 702 26.77 31.02 2.88
N ARG A 703 27.30 30.04 3.65
CA ARG A 703 26.68 29.56 4.89
C ARG A 703 27.66 29.61 6.05
N GLU A 704 27.20 30.09 7.21
CA GLU A 704 27.93 29.98 8.46
C GLU A 704 28.04 28.51 8.90
N ILE A 705 29.20 28.14 9.43
CA ILE A 705 29.48 26.77 9.84
C ILE A 705 29.23 26.66 11.35
N ALA A 706 28.19 25.91 11.72
CA ALA A 706 27.64 25.83 13.06
C ALA A 706 28.45 24.93 14.03
N TRP A 707 29.54 24.31 13.58
CA TRP A 707 30.38 23.42 14.39
C TRP A 707 31.87 23.76 14.25
N GLN A 708 32.64 23.45 15.29
CA GLN A 708 34.06 23.79 15.41
C GLN A 708 34.97 22.55 15.19
N PRO A 709 36.19 22.69 14.63
CA PRO A 709 37.07 21.56 14.31
C PRO A 709 37.37 20.62 15.49
N GLU A 710 37.36 21.13 16.72
CA GLU A 710 37.58 20.39 17.96
C GLU A 710 36.53 19.29 18.17
N LEU A 711 35.32 19.46 17.63
CA LEU A 711 34.27 18.44 17.64
C LEU A 711 34.68 17.21 16.81
N LEU A 712 35.26 17.43 15.63
CA LEU A 712 35.73 16.35 14.77
C LEU A 712 36.91 15.62 15.40
N GLU A 713 37.83 16.35 16.02
CA GLU A 713 38.96 15.76 16.73
C GLU A 713 38.53 14.84 17.87
N LYS A 714 37.60 15.32 18.72
CA LYS A 714 37.06 14.53 19.83
C LYS A 714 36.26 13.31 19.34
N LEU A 715 35.47 13.46 18.28
CA LEU A 715 34.72 12.35 17.70
C LEU A 715 35.67 11.30 17.10
N CYS A 716 36.70 11.71 16.36
CA CYS A 716 37.72 10.79 15.85
C CYS A 716 38.44 10.05 16.98
N ALA A 717 38.79 10.72 18.08
CA ALA A 717 39.41 10.09 19.24
C ALA A 717 38.48 9.04 19.90
N MET A 718 37.17 9.29 19.95
CA MET A 718 36.20 8.29 20.43
C MET A 718 36.11 7.07 19.50
N LEU A 719 36.13 7.28 18.18
CA LEU A 719 36.13 6.19 17.20
C LEU A 719 37.45 5.38 17.24
N GLU A 720 38.58 6.04 17.45
CA GLU A 720 39.88 5.38 17.68
C GLU A 720 39.85 4.53 18.94
N LYS A 721 39.30 5.05 20.04
CA LYS A 721 39.17 4.30 21.30
C LYS A 721 38.26 3.09 21.16
N ALA A 722 37.18 3.19 20.37
CA ALA A 722 36.28 2.07 20.09
C ALA A 722 36.92 1.01 19.18
N THR A 723 37.85 1.41 18.30
CA THR A 723 38.53 0.49 17.37
C THR A 723 40.05 0.72 17.38
N PRO A 724 40.80 0.34 18.42
CA PRO A 724 42.22 0.67 18.52
C PRO A 724 43.05 0.21 17.31
N ASP A 725 42.73 -0.96 16.76
CA ASP A 725 43.43 -1.57 15.62
C ASP A 725 42.90 -1.13 14.24
N GLY A 726 41.89 -0.25 14.22
CA GLY A 726 41.27 0.24 12.99
C GLY A 726 42.07 1.37 12.31
N ARG A 727 41.80 1.61 11.02
CA ARG A 727 42.38 2.72 10.24
C ARG A 727 41.31 3.71 9.78
N PHE A 728 41.72 4.97 9.61
CA PHE A 728 40.89 5.98 8.93
C PHE A 728 41.24 6.06 7.45
N ASP A 729 40.20 6.10 6.62
CA ASP A 729 40.28 6.45 5.21
C ASP A 729 39.76 7.89 5.00
N TRP A 730 40.67 8.74 4.51
CA TRP A 730 40.48 10.18 4.27
C TRP A 730 40.42 10.51 2.77
N GLU A 731 40.30 9.52 1.88
CA GLU A 731 40.33 9.76 0.44
C GLU A 731 39.05 10.40 -0.13
N HIS A 732 37.99 10.50 0.68
CA HIS A 732 36.70 11.00 0.27
C HIS A 732 36.53 12.49 0.58
N LYS A 733 35.92 13.22 -0.35
CA LYS A 733 35.77 14.70 -0.27
C LYS A 733 35.03 15.20 0.98
N GLN A 734 34.03 14.45 1.42
CA GLN A 734 33.10 14.88 2.48
C GLN A 734 32.95 13.86 3.60
N LEU A 735 33.43 12.63 3.41
CA LEU A 735 33.26 11.51 4.33
C LEU A 735 34.64 11.09 4.85
N VAL A 736 34.68 10.66 6.09
CA VAL A 736 35.84 10.01 6.70
C VAL A 736 35.37 8.66 7.16
N HIS A 737 35.97 7.60 6.63
CA HIS A 737 35.58 6.23 6.96
C HIS A 737 36.51 5.68 8.04
N ARG A 738 35.95 4.97 9.02
CA ARG A 738 36.68 4.15 9.99
C ARG A 738 36.49 2.68 9.62
N LEU A 739 37.59 2.01 9.30
CA LEU A 739 37.62 0.58 8.99
C LEU A 739 38.23 -0.18 10.18
N PRO A 740 37.53 -1.16 10.76
CA PRO A 740 38.10 -2.07 11.75
C PRO A 740 39.23 -2.94 11.14
N ALA A 741 40.09 -3.51 11.99
CA ALA A 741 41.16 -4.40 11.54
C ALA A 741 40.60 -5.64 10.83
N GLY A 742 41.16 -5.99 9.66
CA GLY A 742 40.72 -7.14 8.86
C GLY A 742 39.50 -6.88 7.95
N SER A 743 38.82 -5.74 8.10
CA SER A 743 37.65 -5.38 7.29
C SER A 743 38.00 -4.44 6.14
N ASN A 744 37.44 -4.70 4.96
CA ASN A 744 37.42 -3.74 3.84
C ASN A 744 36.14 -2.88 3.82
N ARG A 745 35.23 -3.06 4.79
CA ARG A 745 33.98 -2.29 4.90
C ARG A 745 34.10 -1.23 6.01
N PRO A 746 33.53 -0.03 5.80
CA PRO A 746 33.52 0.98 6.84
C PRO A 746 32.51 0.61 7.93
N TRP A 747 32.95 0.58 9.19
CA TRP A 747 32.07 0.48 10.36
C TRP A 747 31.43 1.82 10.68
N ALA A 748 32.20 2.90 10.58
CA ALA A 748 31.72 4.26 10.82
C ALA A 748 32.08 5.20 9.67
N SER A 749 31.16 6.11 9.32
CA SER A 749 31.37 7.16 8.34
C SER A 749 31.00 8.52 8.93
N VAL A 750 31.96 9.45 8.99
CA VAL A 750 31.75 10.81 9.48
C VAL A 750 31.65 11.77 8.30
N GLN A 751 30.51 12.44 8.14
CA GLN A 751 30.34 13.51 7.14
C GLN A 751 30.79 14.86 7.71
N THR A 752 31.88 15.41 7.15
CA THR A 752 32.56 16.60 7.69
C THR A 752 32.34 17.88 6.90
N LYS A 753 31.67 17.88 5.74
CA LYS A 753 31.49 19.09 4.91
C LYS A 753 30.04 19.57 4.84
N LYS A 754 29.33 19.51 5.96
CA LYS A 754 27.98 20.04 6.16
C LYS A 754 28.04 21.27 7.08
N PRO A 755 27.48 22.43 6.68
CA PRO A 755 27.54 23.64 7.51
C PRO A 755 26.81 23.50 8.84
N ASP A 756 25.80 22.65 8.93
CA ASP A 756 24.85 22.62 10.04
C ASP A 756 25.20 21.60 11.15
N GLY A 757 26.27 20.81 10.98
CA GLY A 757 26.78 19.86 11.98
C GLY A 757 27.61 18.73 11.37
N LEU A 758 28.21 17.90 12.24
CA LEU A 758 28.79 16.62 11.86
C LEU A 758 27.73 15.53 11.89
N TYR A 759 27.83 14.59 10.95
CA TYR A 759 26.94 13.44 10.87
C TYR A 759 27.77 12.16 10.96
N LEU A 760 27.42 11.29 11.90
CA LEU A 760 28.03 9.98 12.09
C LEU A 760 27.05 8.91 11.64
N TRP A 761 27.50 8.05 10.72
CA TRP A 761 26.77 6.87 10.29
C TRP A 761 27.51 5.63 10.78
N LEU A 762 26.82 4.75 11.50
CA LEU A 762 27.35 3.46 11.96
C LEU A 762 26.62 2.35 11.22
N TYR A 763 27.36 1.37 10.69
CA TYR A 763 26.81 0.22 9.97
C TYR A 763 26.89 -1.01 10.84
N GLY A 764 25.80 -1.75 10.98
CA GLY A 764 25.73 -2.92 11.85
C GLY A 764 24.69 -3.95 11.42
N PRO A 765 24.61 -5.07 12.16
CA PRO A 765 23.74 -6.20 11.82
C PRO A 765 22.27 -5.83 11.97
N ARG A 766 21.42 -6.43 11.11
CA ARG A 766 19.99 -6.14 11.05
C ARG A 766 19.26 -6.50 12.34
N GLY A 767 18.33 -5.64 12.74
CA GLY A 767 17.38 -5.87 13.84
C GLY A 767 18.01 -5.83 15.24
N ARG A 768 19.32 -5.56 15.35
CA ARG A 768 20.03 -5.57 16.63
C ARG A 768 19.90 -4.26 17.42
N PHE A 769 19.78 -3.13 16.72
CA PHE A 769 19.74 -1.81 17.35
C PHE A 769 18.40 -1.12 17.08
N ALA A 770 17.63 -0.85 18.13
CA ALA A 770 16.33 -0.19 18.04
C ALA A 770 16.45 1.33 18.25
N LEU A 771 15.50 2.10 17.70
CA LEU A 771 15.47 3.57 17.84
C LEU A 771 15.45 4.02 19.32
N GLY A 772 14.87 3.22 20.22
CA GLY A 772 14.83 3.49 21.65
C GLY A 772 16.22 3.56 22.30
N GLN A 773 17.16 2.73 21.87
CA GLN A 773 18.53 2.66 22.43
C GLN A 773 19.40 3.85 22.02
N VAL A 774 19.10 4.47 20.88
CA VAL A 774 19.89 5.58 20.33
C VAL A 774 19.28 6.95 20.60
N ARG A 775 18.05 7.01 21.15
CA ARG A 775 17.24 8.24 21.28
C ARG A 775 17.93 9.36 22.06
N GLU A 776 18.79 9.00 23.01
CA GLU A 776 19.51 9.95 23.86
C GLU A 776 20.87 10.39 23.28
N LEU A 777 21.31 9.79 22.17
CA LEU A 777 22.59 10.06 21.54
C LEU A 777 22.49 11.28 20.59
N GLY A 778 23.30 12.30 20.86
CA GLY A 778 23.42 13.48 19.99
C GLY A 778 22.08 14.19 19.71
N HIS A 779 21.89 14.61 18.46
CA HIS A 779 20.67 15.28 17.99
C HIS A 779 19.99 14.49 16.86
N ARG A 780 18.69 14.23 17.02
CA ARG A 780 17.83 13.52 16.04
C ARG A 780 18.46 12.20 15.52
N PRO A 781 18.79 11.26 16.42
CA PRO A 781 19.26 9.95 16.03
C PRO A 781 18.16 9.22 15.23
N GLN A 782 18.56 8.52 14.17
CA GLN A 782 17.67 7.72 13.33
C GLN A 782 18.29 6.34 13.11
N VAL A 783 17.46 5.30 13.07
CA VAL A 783 17.85 3.96 12.62
C VAL A 783 17.17 3.73 11.28
N VAL A 784 17.95 3.47 10.24
CA VAL A 784 17.47 3.23 8.89
C VAL A 784 17.72 1.77 8.55
N ALA A 785 16.65 0.98 8.54
CA ALA A 785 16.64 -0.37 8.00
C ALA A 785 16.18 -0.33 6.54
N LYS A 786 16.97 -0.91 5.61
CA LYS A 786 16.60 -1.06 4.19
C LYS A 786 16.74 -2.52 3.76
N GLU A 787 15.76 -2.99 3.01
CA GLU A 787 15.75 -4.33 2.41
C GLU A 787 17.05 -4.56 1.60
N GLY A 788 17.73 -5.68 1.85
CA GLY A 788 18.99 -6.01 1.18
C GLY A 788 20.26 -5.28 1.70
N ARG A 789 20.20 -4.38 2.70
CA ARG A 789 21.38 -3.67 3.27
C ARG A 789 21.50 -3.81 4.81
N PRO A 790 22.68 -3.61 5.42
CA PRO A 790 22.85 -3.57 6.88
C PRO A 790 22.10 -2.39 7.50
N ASP A 791 21.78 -2.50 8.79
CA ASP A 791 21.14 -1.40 9.52
C ASP A 791 22.14 -0.24 9.68
N MET A 792 21.62 0.97 9.57
CA MET A 792 22.43 2.18 9.67
C MET A 792 21.91 3.09 10.77
N VAL A 793 22.75 3.36 11.76
CA VAL A 793 22.47 4.33 12.82
C VAL A 793 23.06 5.67 12.41
N HIS A 794 22.21 6.70 12.38
CA HIS A 794 22.54 8.04 11.92
C HIS A 794 22.42 9.04 13.08
N ILE A 795 23.53 9.66 13.49
CA ILE A 795 23.60 10.61 14.62
C ILE A 795 24.17 11.94 14.14
N ARG A 796 23.59 13.06 14.58
CA ARG A 796 24.09 14.40 14.27
C ARG A 796 24.64 15.10 15.51
N PHE A 797 25.74 15.82 15.34
CA PHE A 797 26.40 16.63 16.38
C PHE A 797 26.58 18.08 15.93
N ARG A 798 26.31 19.04 16.81
CA ARG A 798 26.50 20.48 16.56
C ARG A 798 27.64 21.07 17.38
N GLY A 799 27.85 20.58 18.60
CA GLY A 799 28.96 21.03 19.46
C GLY A 799 29.56 19.92 20.32
N PRO A 800 30.74 20.15 20.94
CA PRO A 800 31.42 19.13 21.75
C PRO A 800 30.62 18.62 22.95
N ALA A 801 29.65 19.39 23.44
CA ALA A 801 28.74 18.94 24.50
C ALA A 801 27.81 17.80 24.04
N ASP A 802 27.51 17.69 22.75
CA ASP A 802 26.62 16.66 22.22
C ASP A 802 27.25 15.26 22.26
N LEU A 803 28.58 15.18 22.26
CA LEU A 803 29.32 13.93 22.44
C LEU A 803 29.16 13.35 23.86
N ARG A 804 28.69 14.17 24.82
CA ARG A 804 28.42 13.76 26.22
C ARG A 804 26.95 13.48 26.48
N ARG A 805 26.08 13.57 25.47
CA ARG A 805 24.65 13.23 25.61
C ARG A 805 24.47 11.72 25.45
N GLY A 806 23.85 11.10 26.46
CA GLY A 806 23.75 9.64 26.57
C GLY A 806 25.12 8.98 26.75
N ASP A 807 25.15 7.66 26.72
CA ASP A 807 26.40 6.88 26.75
C ASP A 807 26.89 6.56 25.33
N LEU A 808 27.34 7.59 24.60
CA LEU A 808 27.86 7.41 23.24
C LEU A 808 29.11 6.52 23.22
N ALA A 809 29.94 6.57 24.25
CA ALA A 809 31.17 5.76 24.30
C ALA A 809 30.86 4.26 24.48
N GLY A 810 29.96 3.92 25.42
CA GLY A 810 29.48 2.56 25.61
C GLY A 810 28.76 2.02 24.37
N PHE A 811 27.90 2.85 23.76
CA PHE A 811 27.19 2.47 22.54
C PHE A 811 28.14 2.18 21.36
N LEU A 812 29.19 3.00 21.16
CA LEU A 812 30.17 2.75 20.09
C LEU A 812 30.93 1.43 20.30
N ALA A 813 31.26 1.09 21.56
CA ALA A 813 31.92 -0.16 21.90
C ALA A 813 31.01 -1.38 21.67
N GLU A 814 29.73 -1.30 22.05
CA GLU A 814 28.75 -2.35 21.77
C GLU A 814 28.51 -2.53 20.27
N HIS A 815 28.38 -1.41 19.54
CA HIS A 815 28.08 -1.42 18.11
C HIS A 815 29.23 -1.96 17.27
N VAL A 816 30.49 -1.68 17.62
CA VAL A 816 31.63 -2.26 16.91
C VAL A 816 31.77 -3.75 17.20
N ALA A 817 31.52 -4.20 18.43
CA ALA A 817 31.57 -5.62 18.77
C ALA A 817 30.55 -6.42 17.96
N ALA A 818 29.34 -5.87 17.78
CA ALA A 818 28.31 -6.46 16.93
C ALA A 818 28.71 -6.51 15.44
N PHE A 819 29.37 -5.47 14.93
CA PHE A 819 29.84 -5.41 13.55
C PHE A 819 30.97 -6.42 13.29
N SER A 820 31.96 -6.51 14.18
CA SER A 820 33.07 -7.47 14.05
C SER A 820 32.61 -8.93 14.16
N ALA A 821 31.56 -9.19 14.95
CA ALA A 821 30.96 -10.53 15.04
C ALA A 821 30.28 -10.94 13.72
N GLU A 822 29.62 -10.01 13.02
CA GLU A 822 28.99 -10.24 11.70
C GLU A 822 30.02 -10.46 10.58
N GLU A 823 31.21 -9.84 10.66
CA GLU A 823 32.26 -10.09 9.64
C GLU A 823 33.07 -11.38 9.89
N SER A 824 33.02 -11.93 11.11
CA SER A 824 33.67 -13.20 11.45
C SER A 824 32.76 -14.41 11.22
N SER A 825 31.45 -14.19 11.05
CA SER A 825 30.43 -15.20 10.71
C SER A 825 30.20 -15.27 9.21
#